data_AF-K9TAV6-F1
#
_entry.id   AF-K9TAV6-F1
#
_cell.length_a   1.000
_cell.length_b   1.000
_cell.length_c   1.000
_cell.angle_alpha   90.00
_cell.angle_beta   90.00
_cell.angle_gamma   90.00
#
_symmetry.space_group_name_H-M   'P 1'
#
loop_
_entity.id
_entity.type
_entity.pdbx_description
1 polymer ?
#
loop_
_entity_poly.entity_id
_entity_poly.type
_entity_poly.pdbx_seq_one_letter_code
_entity_poly.pdbx_strand_id
1 'polypeptide(L)'
;MASPPIKRGKDRAKGKPIYLLLLQAIPLLPRRLAAWTLEIYLVTASAVIPYSLGVYIESHSSVDRVPLNPVLANTEKAIAQTLGLPRRQSQPEVTPLTNLLWWVALTSPVVLTSWQLYILGKTGQTLPKRWFGVRAIADSGKPPGLLRAVVREGAGKWGLPLGTAYLLWRYSGAFPNLGLLAGLAGVAIAIEGGILLRSSRRRPLHDRVAKTVVVDIQASSRRQRVRPPNRSVTVEVKPYNPKTSADNSHRHLPPDVLNAVVLPPESEERQKGCWLWMRQHPGTTLLIFTLAGMSFVLTTFVVTQVYIQDKADRRQSEEDKNEAFLTLVERLGATATDPVEERKSVILAMARLDDPRALPLLVDLLGQETNPALMDAIGRAMESVGLRALPALRQLNQSLSNQLQSLSLENAPQERQLVALRLRATKGAIARLLVLSSSRLGSADLQRIDLGGMVTESGDFALVLDRADLSGANLRSALLSQASFRGSIFTSAGEDRLLSTFDDAIADLSGADLREANLAEAFLSDVPLQGANLMLATLNRADLSRAQLKETNLSSAQLLETDLTEADLEGASLTGADLAESTFVRANLRRAKLGRVRALGANFASANLFQSDWSGSDLSEINFSQANLESADLSSTQLAGSDLQKTQLQNANLANANLGNADLRGANLAGANFQGVLFATHPSTSSEPFLNAFSSVESKANIEEVDFTDVKNLSDSQINFICTNGGYHPRCSIKPK
;
A
#
# COMPACT_ATOMS: atom_id res chain seq x y z
N MET A 1 9.32 32.87 -78.35
CA MET A 1 8.07 33.41 -78.90
C MET A 1 7.11 33.70 -77.76
N ALA A 2 6.72 34.96 -77.64
CA ALA A 2 5.70 35.49 -76.76
C ALA A 2 4.29 35.01 -77.23
N SER A 3 3.48 34.45 -76.31
CA SER A 3 2.16 34.96 -75.84
C SER A 3 0.97 34.72 -76.79
N PRO A 4 -0.34 34.84 -76.42
CA PRO A 4 -1.03 35.25 -75.16
C PRO A 4 -2.30 34.36 -74.85
N PRO A 5 -3.45 34.81 -74.28
CA PRO A 5 -3.75 35.19 -72.88
C PRO A 5 -5.06 34.59 -72.22
N ILE A 6 -5.11 34.67 -70.89
CA ILE A 6 -6.21 35.03 -69.94
C ILE A 6 -7.71 34.84 -70.35
N LYS A 7 -8.48 34.14 -69.49
CA LYS A 7 -9.84 34.57 -69.06
C LYS A 7 -10.29 34.01 -67.69
N ARG A 8 -10.97 34.87 -66.92
CA ARG A 8 -11.47 34.78 -65.54
C ARG A 8 -12.72 33.88 -65.36
N GLY A 9 -12.84 33.30 -64.16
CA GLY A 9 -14.06 33.40 -63.33
C GLY A 9 -14.86 32.12 -63.03
N LYS A 10 -14.88 31.69 -61.74
CA LYS A 10 -16.12 31.41 -60.99
C LYS A 10 -15.85 31.14 -59.50
N ASP A 11 -16.59 31.87 -58.67
CA ASP A 11 -16.63 31.83 -57.22
C ASP A 11 -16.90 30.42 -56.63
N ARG A 12 -16.18 30.09 -55.56
CA ARG A 12 -16.59 29.05 -54.59
C ARG A 12 -16.62 29.65 -53.19
N ALA A 13 -17.81 30.10 -52.79
CA ALA A 13 -18.15 30.30 -51.39
C ALA A 13 -18.03 28.95 -50.65
N LYS A 14 -17.04 28.81 -49.76
CA LYS A 14 -16.93 27.64 -48.87
C LYS A 14 -17.93 27.82 -47.72
N GLY A 15 -18.99 27.01 -47.74
CA GLY A 15 -19.95 26.89 -46.64
C GLY A 15 -19.26 26.49 -45.34
N LYS A 16 -19.59 27.19 -44.25
CA LYS A 16 -19.21 26.78 -42.88
C LYS A 16 -20.02 25.52 -42.52
N PRO A 17 -19.42 24.53 -41.85
CA PRO A 17 -20.13 23.29 -41.55
C PRO A 17 -21.27 23.51 -40.53
N ILE A 18 -22.35 22.75 -40.68
CA ILE A 18 -23.67 22.97 -40.02
C ILE A 18 -23.59 22.96 -38.48
N TYR A 19 -22.66 22.21 -37.88
CA TYR A 19 -22.46 22.21 -36.42
C TYR A 19 -21.98 23.57 -35.87
N LEU A 20 -21.25 24.36 -36.67
CA LEU A 20 -20.79 25.70 -36.29
C LEU A 20 -21.92 26.74 -36.29
N LEU A 21 -23.08 26.44 -36.89
CA LEU A 21 -24.28 27.29 -36.89
C LEU A 21 -25.15 27.04 -35.64
N LEU A 22 -25.31 25.79 -35.20
CA LEU A 22 -26.05 25.44 -33.98
C LEU A 22 -25.40 25.99 -32.69
N LEU A 23 -24.07 26.07 -32.66
CA LEU A 23 -23.30 26.63 -31.54
C LEU A 23 -23.43 28.17 -31.39
N GLN A 24 -23.96 28.88 -32.40
CA GLN A 24 -24.09 30.34 -32.40
C GLN A 24 -25.18 30.85 -31.44
N ALA A 25 -26.14 29.99 -31.06
CA ALA A 25 -27.23 30.35 -30.16
C ALA A 25 -26.86 30.26 -28.66
N ILE A 26 -25.70 29.67 -28.32
CA ILE A 26 -25.35 29.32 -26.95
C ILE A 26 -24.41 30.39 -26.34
N PRO A 27 -24.68 30.91 -25.12
CA PRO A 27 -23.78 31.86 -24.44
C PRO A 27 -22.36 31.30 -24.23
N LEU A 28 -21.38 32.19 -24.02
CA LEU A 28 -19.96 31.82 -23.90
C LEU A 28 -19.68 30.88 -22.71
N LEU A 29 -20.40 31.07 -21.61
CA LEU A 29 -20.21 30.32 -20.36
C LEU A 29 -20.55 28.81 -20.51
N PRO A 30 -21.73 28.41 -21.02
CA PRO A 30 -22.02 27.01 -21.30
C PRO A 30 -21.08 26.38 -22.34
N ARG A 31 -20.63 27.14 -23.35
CA ARG A 31 -19.60 26.66 -24.30
C ARG A 31 -18.25 26.40 -23.64
N ARG A 32 -17.85 27.23 -22.67
CA ARG A 32 -16.63 27.02 -21.87
C ARG A 32 -16.76 25.80 -20.96
N LEU A 33 -17.91 25.63 -20.30
CA LEU A 33 -18.16 24.46 -19.46
C LEU A 33 -18.15 23.19 -20.29
N ALA A 34 -18.82 23.17 -21.45
CA ALA A 34 -18.84 22.02 -22.34
C ALA A 34 -17.44 21.68 -22.91
N ALA A 35 -16.64 22.69 -23.27
CA ALA A 35 -15.25 22.46 -23.67
C ALA A 35 -14.41 21.87 -22.53
N TRP A 36 -14.62 22.36 -21.31
CA TRP A 36 -13.90 21.90 -20.13
C TRP A 36 -14.29 20.48 -19.70
N THR A 37 -15.58 20.16 -19.68
CA THR A 37 -16.05 18.81 -19.35
C THR A 37 -15.53 17.79 -20.35
N LEU A 38 -15.49 18.14 -21.64
CA LEU A 38 -14.95 17.28 -22.68
C LEU A 38 -13.41 17.14 -22.61
N GLU A 39 -12.68 18.20 -22.20
CA GLU A 39 -11.24 18.12 -21.92
C GLU A 39 -10.96 17.11 -20.79
N ILE A 40 -11.70 17.21 -19.68
CA ILE A 40 -11.59 16.27 -18.56
C ILE A 40 -11.94 14.87 -19.03
N TYR A 41 -13.10 14.70 -19.69
CA TYR A 41 -13.58 13.41 -20.15
C TYR A 41 -12.55 12.70 -21.04
N LEU A 42 -11.89 13.42 -21.94
CA LEU A 42 -10.88 12.84 -22.83
C LEU A 42 -9.67 12.31 -22.06
N VAL A 43 -9.21 13.04 -21.03
CA VAL A 43 -8.07 12.63 -20.19
C VAL A 43 -8.46 11.52 -19.22
N THR A 44 -9.67 11.56 -18.64
CA THR A 44 -10.15 10.50 -17.74
C THR A 44 -10.43 9.22 -18.51
N ALA A 45 -11.03 9.31 -19.69
CA ALA A 45 -11.32 8.15 -20.52
C ALA A 45 -10.05 7.42 -20.97
N SER A 46 -8.96 8.15 -21.25
CA SER A 46 -7.69 7.53 -21.61
C SER A 46 -7.07 6.71 -20.49
N ALA A 47 -7.32 7.05 -19.22
CA ALA A 47 -6.89 6.25 -18.07
C ALA A 47 -7.88 5.10 -17.78
N VAL A 48 -9.18 5.42 -17.68
CA VAL A 48 -10.21 4.52 -17.16
C VAL A 48 -10.48 3.36 -18.11
N ILE A 49 -10.53 3.61 -19.42
CA ILE A 49 -10.83 2.55 -20.41
C ILE A 49 -9.78 1.43 -20.35
N PRO A 50 -8.46 1.69 -20.52
CA PRO A 50 -7.47 0.63 -20.44
C PRO A 50 -7.37 0.02 -19.04
N TYR A 51 -7.52 0.81 -17.97
CA TYR A 51 -7.50 0.27 -16.60
C TYR A 51 -8.65 -0.72 -16.35
N SER A 52 -9.89 -0.34 -16.68
CA SER A 52 -11.08 -1.18 -16.51
C SER A 52 -11.02 -2.43 -17.39
N LEU A 53 -10.49 -2.34 -18.61
CA LEU A 53 -10.26 -3.50 -19.46
C LEU A 53 -9.24 -4.46 -18.82
N GLY A 54 -8.18 -3.94 -18.19
CA GLY A 54 -7.21 -4.75 -17.46
C GLY A 54 -7.84 -5.49 -16.28
N VAL A 55 -8.69 -4.82 -15.49
CA VAL A 55 -9.44 -5.44 -14.37
C VAL A 55 -10.38 -6.54 -14.88
N TYR A 56 -11.08 -6.28 -15.99
CA TYR A 56 -11.97 -7.27 -16.61
C TYR A 56 -11.20 -8.52 -17.06
N ILE A 57 -10.05 -8.36 -17.69
CA ILE A 57 -9.21 -9.50 -18.11
C ILE A 57 -8.69 -10.27 -16.90
N GLU A 58 -8.15 -9.57 -15.91
CA GLU A 58 -7.60 -10.20 -14.70
C GLU A 58 -8.61 -11.11 -13.98
N SER A 59 -9.89 -10.71 -13.98
CA SER A 59 -10.98 -11.47 -13.36
C SER A 59 -11.48 -12.67 -14.19
N HIS A 60 -11.11 -12.77 -15.46
CA HIS A 60 -11.66 -13.78 -16.39
C HIS A 60 -10.58 -14.66 -17.07
N SER A 61 -9.30 -14.44 -16.79
CA SER A 61 -8.19 -15.16 -17.42
C SER A 61 -7.52 -16.17 -16.49
N SER A 62 -7.22 -17.37 -17.01
CA SER A 62 -6.46 -18.42 -16.31
C SER A 62 -5.02 -18.56 -16.84
N VAL A 63 -4.43 -17.47 -17.33
CA VAL A 63 -3.08 -17.44 -17.95
C VAL A 63 -2.00 -17.31 -16.87
N ASP A 64 -0.79 -17.81 -17.15
CA ASP A 64 0.40 -17.65 -16.31
C ASP A 64 0.61 -16.18 -15.89
N ARG A 65 0.92 -16.00 -14.60
CA ARG A 65 1.05 -14.68 -13.99
C ARG A 65 2.50 -14.18 -14.08
N VAL A 66 2.65 -12.88 -14.24
CA VAL A 66 3.96 -12.20 -14.35
C VAL A 66 4.00 -11.07 -13.32
N PRO A 67 5.15 -10.80 -12.69
CA PRO A 67 5.29 -9.66 -11.78
C PRO A 67 4.90 -8.34 -12.46
N LEU A 68 4.24 -7.47 -11.69
CA LEU A 68 3.87 -6.12 -12.12
C LEU A 68 5.09 -5.35 -12.63
N ASN A 69 4.92 -4.58 -13.71
CA ASN A 69 5.99 -3.75 -14.26
C ASN A 69 6.59 -2.83 -13.16
N PRO A 70 7.92 -2.73 -13.03
CA PRO A 70 8.56 -1.94 -11.97
C PRO A 70 8.16 -0.47 -11.96
N VAL A 71 7.82 0.12 -13.12
CA VAL A 71 7.31 1.49 -13.21
C VAL A 71 5.93 1.58 -12.55
N LEU A 72 5.03 0.64 -12.85
CA LEU A 72 3.70 0.59 -12.24
C LEU A 72 3.80 0.36 -10.73
N ALA A 73 4.62 -0.60 -10.30
CA ALA A 73 4.83 -0.92 -8.89
C ALA A 73 5.36 0.28 -8.09
N ASN A 74 6.36 1.00 -8.62
CA ASN A 74 6.88 2.20 -7.97
C ASN A 74 5.87 3.35 -7.95
N THR A 75 5.07 3.49 -9.01
CA THR A 75 4.06 4.55 -9.08
C THR A 75 2.90 4.27 -8.13
N GLU A 76 2.43 3.03 -8.07
CA GLU A 76 1.45 2.55 -7.10
C GLU A 76 1.94 2.80 -5.68
N LYS A 77 3.20 2.43 -5.39
CA LYS A 77 3.85 2.68 -4.10
C LYS A 77 3.81 4.17 -3.72
N ALA A 78 4.23 5.04 -4.64
CA ALA A 78 4.24 6.48 -4.40
C ALA A 78 2.83 7.05 -4.18
N ILE A 79 1.85 6.63 -5.00
CA ILE A 79 0.45 7.04 -4.85
C ILE A 79 -0.08 6.56 -3.50
N ALA A 80 0.14 5.30 -3.15
CA ALA A 80 -0.35 4.72 -1.92
C ALA A 80 0.24 5.40 -0.68
N GLN A 81 1.55 5.71 -0.70
CA GLN A 81 2.20 6.54 0.31
C GLN A 81 1.55 7.91 0.45
N THR A 82 1.35 8.62 -0.67
CA THR A 82 0.77 9.96 -0.65
C THR A 82 -0.69 9.98 -0.21
N LEU A 83 -1.44 8.92 -0.50
CA LEU A 83 -2.87 8.81 -0.23
C LEU A 83 -3.20 8.06 1.06
N GLY A 84 -2.19 7.54 1.79
CA GLY A 84 -2.42 6.70 2.96
C GLY A 84 -3.19 5.43 2.64
N LEU A 85 -3.04 4.89 1.42
CA LEU A 85 -3.72 3.67 1.03
C LEU A 85 -3.05 2.48 1.73
N PRO A 86 -3.83 1.57 2.37
CA PRO A 86 -3.27 0.39 3.01
C PRO A 86 -2.44 -0.41 2.02
N ARG A 87 -1.33 -0.96 2.50
CA ARG A 87 -0.48 -1.84 1.72
C ARG A 87 -1.22 -3.16 1.48
N ARG A 88 -1.87 -3.32 0.32
CA ARG A 88 -2.32 -4.65 -0.12
C ARG A 88 -1.08 -5.50 -0.35
N GLN A 89 -0.75 -6.36 0.61
CA GLN A 89 0.42 -7.22 0.54
C GLN A 89 0.27 -8.27 -0.55
N SER A 90 1.16 -8.16 -1.54
CA SER A 90 1.76 -9.17 -2.42
C SER A 90 2.19 -8.37 -3.66
N GLN A 91 3.40 -8.55 -4.19
CA GLN A 91 3.68 -8.02 -5.53
C GLN A 91 2.62 -8.61 -6.46
N PRO A 92 1.65 -7.83 -6.97
CA PRO A 92 0.52 -8.44 -7.64
C PRO A 92 1.05 -9.09 -8.92
N GLU A 93 1.02 -10.41 -8.95
CA GLU A 93 1.27 -11.15 -10.18
C GLU A 93 0.00 -11.04 -11.01
N VAL A 94 0.09 -10.29 -12.10
CA VAL A 94 -1.02 -9.99 -13.00
C VAL A 94 -0.78 -10.66 -14.35
N THR A 95 -1.82 -10.79 -15.16
CA THR A 95 -1.58 -11.30 -16.52
C THR A 95 -0.74 -10.31 -17.34
N PRO A 96 0.05 -10.78 -18.32
CA PRO A 96 0.85 -9.91 -19.18
C PRO A 96 0.03 -8.79 -19.87
N LEU A 97 -1.22 -9.10 -20.21
CA LEU A 97 -2.12 -8.15 -20.88
C LEU A 97 -2.66 -7.10 -19.90
N THR A 98 -3.00 -7.50 -18.67
CA THR A 98 -3.30 -6.56 -17.57
C THR A 98 -2.13 -5.59 -17.36
N ASN A 99 -0.89 -6.10 -17.31
CA ASN A 99 0.32 -5.30 -17.10
C ASN A 99 0.50 -4.24 -18.21
N LEU A 100 0.31 -4.63 -19.49
CA LEU A 100 0.37 -3.71 -20.62
C LEU A 100 -0.74 -2.65 -20.56
N LEU A 101 -1.97 -3.06 -20.28
CA LEU A 101 -3.12 -2.14 -20.22
C LEU A 101 -2.98 -1.13 -19.08
N TRP A 102 -2.51 -1.54 -17.91
CA TRP A 102 -2.26 -0.62 -16.80
C TRP A 102 -1.11 0.34 -17.10
N TRP A 103 -0.08 -0.11 -17.84
CA TRP A 103 0.97 0.78 -18.31
C TRP A 103 0.44 1.83 -19.31
N VAL A 104 -0.45 1.43 -20.22
CA VAL A 104 -1.15 2.36 -21.13
C VAL A 104 -2.07 3.32 -20.35
N ALA A 105 -2.75 2.84 -19.31
CA ALA A 105 -3.58 3.65 -18.43
C ALA A 105 -2.78 4.73 -17.69
N LEU A 106 -1.54 4.41 -17.31
CA LEU A 106 -0.63 5.35 -16.65
C LEU A 106 -0.06 6.39 -17.62
N THR A 107 0.34 5.97 -18.83
CA THR A 107 1.09 6.83 -19.76
C THR A 107 0.20 7.68 -20.68
N SER A 108 -0.95 7.16 -21.12
CA SER A 108 -1.81 7.86 -22.07
C SER A 108 -2.35 9.22 -21.59
N PRO A 109 -2.73 9.43 -20.31
CA PRO A 109 -3.18 10.74 -19.83
C PRO A 109 -2.06 11.77 -19.88
N VAL A 110 -0.82 11.37 -19.56
CA VAL A 110 0.36 12.24 -19.60
C VAL A 110 0.66 12.68 -21.04
N VAL A 111 0.60 11.75 -21.99
CA VAL A 111 0.79 12.05 -23.41
C VAL A 111 -0.30 12.99 -23.93
N LEU A 112 -1.58 12.70 -23.63
CA LEU A 112 -2.71 13.51 -24.09
C LEU A 112 -2.72 14.90 -23.47
N THR A 113 -2.45 15.04 -22.18
CA THR A 113 -2.35 16.34 -21.51
C THR A 113 -1.18 17.16 -22.04
N SER A 114 -0.01 16.54 -22.23
CA SER A 114 1.16 17.21 -22.83
C SER A 114 0.86 17.71 -24.25
N TRP A 115 0.19 16.88 -25.05
CA TRP A 115 -0.27 17.25 -26.38
C TRP A 115 -1.29 18.41 -26.36
N GLN A 116 -2.27 18.35 -25.46
CA GLN A 116 -3.26 19.42 -25.29
C GLN A 116 -2.62 20.75 -24.85
N LEU A 117 -1.66 20.71 -23.92
CA LEU A 117 -0.90 21.88 -23.47
C LEU A 117 -0.07 22.48 -24.59
N TYR A 118 0.55 21.64 -25.43
CA TYR A 118 1.29 22.09 -26.61
C TYR A 118 0.39 22.85 -27.60
N ILE A 119 -0.78 22.28 -27.94
CA ILE A 119 -1.72 22.93 -28.86
C ILE A 119 -2.29 24.22 -28.23
N LEU A 120 -2.59 24.20 -26.93
CA LEU A 120 -3.06 25.37 -26.19
C LEU A 120 -2.03 26.50 -26.20
N GLY A 121 -0.75 26.18 -25.98
CA GLY A 121 0.35 27.15 -26.04
C GLY A 121 0.52 27.76 -27.44
N LYS A 122 0.44 26.94 -28.49
CA LYS A 122 0.65 27.36 -29.88
C LYS A 122 -0.54 28.10 -30.49
N THR A 123 -1.76 27.66 -30.20
CA THR A 123 -2.98 28.13 -30.89
C THR A 123 -3.96 28.87 -29.98
N GLY A 124 -3.77 28.81 -28.66
CA GLY A 124 -4.74 29.30 -27.68
C GLY A 124 -5.96 28.39 -27.53
N GLN A 125 -5.94 27.17 -28.08
CA GLN A 125 -7.07 26.24 -28.09
C GLN A 125 -6.62 24.81 -27.83
N THR A 126 -7.41 24.05 -27.10
CA THR A 126 -7.39 22.58 -27.12
C THR A 126 -8.37 22.08 -28.19
N LEU A 127 -8.37 20.77 -28.46
CA LEU A 127 -9.33 20.16 -29.39
C LEU A 127 -10.81 20.46 -29.02
N PRO A 128 -11.25 20.28 -27.76
CA PRO A 128 -12.61 20.67 -27.37
C PRO A 128 -12.86 22.18 -27.48
N LYS A 129 -11.92 23.03 -27.04
CA LYS A 129 -12.06 24.49 -27.16
C LYS A 129 -12.23 24.93 -28.62
N ARG A 130 -11.61 24.22 -29.56
CA ARG A 130 -11.80 24.45 -31.00
C ARG A 130 -13.21 24.09 -31.46
N TRP A 131 -13.78 22.98 -30.99
CA TRP A 131 -15.15 22.57 -31.30
C TRP A 131 -16.19 23.57 -30.79
N PHE A 132 -15.98 24.13 -29.59
CA PHE A 132 -16.89 25.11 -28.98
C PHE A 132 -16.59 26.59 -29.29
N GLY A 133 -15.61 26.87 -30.15
CA GLY A 133 -15.30 28.25 -30.57
C GLY A 133 -14.68 29.12 -29.47
N VAL A 134 -14.00 28.52 -28.50
CA VAL A 134 -13.37 29.19 -27.35
C VAL A 134 -11.87 29.36 -27.61
N ARG A 135 -11.30 30.52 -27.28
CA ARG A 135 -9.85 30.76 -27.39
C ARG A 135 -9.28 31.46 -26.16
N ALA A 136 -8.19 30.94 -25.61
CA ALA A 136 -7.38 31.62 -24.62
C ALA A 136 -6.32 32.48 -25.31
N ILE A 137 -6.20 33.75 -24.90
CA ILE A 137 -5.20 34.69 -25.38
C ILE A 137 -4.44 35.30 -24.21
N ALA A 138 -3.19 35.69 -24.42
CA ALA A 138 -2.48 36.54 -23.47
C ALA A 138 -3.02 37.98 -23.50
N ASP A 139 -2.67 38.79 -22.50
CA ASP A 139 -3.00 40.23 -22.51
C ASP A 139 -2.45 40.97 -23.76
N SER A 140 -1.46 40.39 -24.46
CA SER A 140 -0.93 40.89 -25.74
C SER A 140 -1.78 40.54 -26.97
N GLY A 141 -2.90 39.81 -26.81
CA GLY A 141 -3.78 39.38 -27.91
C GLY A 141 -3.29 38.18 -28.73
N LYS A 142 -2.07 37.70 -28.48
CA LYS A 142 -1.48 36.51 -29.13
C LYS A 142 -1.81 35.22 -28.35
N PRO A 143 -1.63 34.02 -28.96
CA PRO A 143 -1.65 32.77 -28.22
C PRO A 143 -0.74 32.82 -26.99
N PRO A 144 -1.10 32.13 -25.89
CA PRO A 144 -0.47 32.30 -24.59
C PRO A 144 1.02 31.89 -24.56
N GLY A 145 1.46 31.02 -25.46
CA GLY A 145 2.78 30.37 -25.38
C GLY A 145 2.79 29.23 -24.35
N LEU A 146 3.79 28.36 -24.45
CA LEU A 146 3.85 27.12 -23.66
C LEU A 146 3.93 27.39 -22.15
N LEU A 147 4.80 28.31 -21.72
CA LEU A 147 4.98 28.63 -20.30
C LEU A 147 3.69 29.14 -19.65
N ARG A 148 2.99 30.09 -20.29
CA ARG A 148 1.73 30.61 -19.73
C ARG A 148 0.61 29.59 -19.79
N ALA A 149 0.57 28.71 -20.80
CA ALA A 149 -0.39 27.61 -20.87
C ALA A 149 -0.19 26.61 -19.73
N VAL A 150 1.07 26.24 -19.42
CA VAL A 150 1.42 25.38 -18.29
C VAL A 150 1.09 26.04 -16.96
N VAL A 151 1.42 27.31 -16.77
CA VAL A 151 1.06 28.05 -15.53
C VAL A 151 -0.45 28.16 -15.37
N ARG A 152 -1.18 28.44 -16.46
CA ARG A 152 -2.64 28.55 -16.46
C ARG A 152 -3.31 27.23 -16.06
N GLU A 153 -3.03 26.16 -16.80
CA GLU A 153 -3.75 24.90 -16.59
C GLU A 153 -3.11 24.10 -15.44
N GLY A 154 -1.78 24.03 -15.35
CA GLY A 154 -1.07 23.27 -14.31
C GLY A 154 -1.12 23.92 -12.94
N ALA A 155 -0.54 25.12 -12.76
CA ALA A 155 -0.45 25.75 -11.44
C ALA A 155 -1.78 26.41 -11.02
N GLY A 156 -2.44 27.12 -11.94
CA GLY A 156 -3.66 27.88 -11.65
C GLY A 156 -4.87 26.99 -11.42
N LYS A 157 -5.24 26.22 -12.45
CA LYS A 157 -6.54 25.53 -12.53
C LYS A 157 -6.59 24.19 -11.78
N TRP A 158 -5.47 23.50 -11.66
CA TRP A 158 -5.40 22.19 -11.00
C TRP A 158 -4.54 22.23 -9.73
N GLY A 159 -3.33 22.80 -9.82
CA GLY A 159 -2.33 22.77 -8.76
C GLY A 159 -2.79 23.47 -7.49
N LEU A 160 -3.26 24.72 -7.58
CA LEU A 160 -3.73 25.47 -6.40
C LEU A 160 -4.97 24.83 -5.76
N PRO A 161 -6.08 24.53 -6.48
CA PRO A 161 -7.25 23.90 -5.88
C PRO A 161 -6.94 22.53 -5.26
N LEU A 162 -6.29 21.63 -6.00
CA LEU A 162 -5.99 20.28 -5.53
C LEU A 162 -4.95 20.30 -4.40
N GLY A 163 -3.94 21.18 -4.48
CA GLY A 163 -2.94 21.34 -3.43
C GLY A 163 -3.55 21.84 -2.12
N THR A 164 -4.47 22.81 -2.19
CA THR A 164 -5.20 23.26 -0.98
C THR A 164 -6.09 22.18 -0.39
N ALA A 165 -6.82 21.44 -1.24
CA ALA A 165 -7.63 20.31 -0.80
C ALA A 165 -6.78 19.21 -0.15
N TYR A 166 -5.63 18.89 -0.73
CA TYR A 166 -4.68 17.93 -0.19
C TYR A 166 -4.11 18.35 1.16
N LEU A 167 -3.66 19.61 1.31
CA LEU A 167 -3.14 20.11 2.59
C LEU A 167 -4.22 20.10 3.68
N LEU A 168 -5.43 20.53 3.36
CA LEU A 168 -6.56 20.46 4.30
C LEU A 168 -6.86 19.02 4.68
N TRP A 169 -6.91 18.11 3.72
CA TRP A 169 -7.15 16.69 3.98
C TRP A 169 -6.04 16.07 4.85
N ARG A 170 -4.76 16.30 4.52
CA ARG A 170 -3.59 15.72 5.19
C ARG A 170 -3.40 16.21 6.62
N TYR A 171 -3.72 17.47 6.90
CA TYR A 171 -3.53 18.10 8.22
C TYR A 171 -4.82 18.28 9.03
N SER A 172 -5.95 17.76 8.54
CA SER A 172 -7.20 17.69 9.32
C SER A 172 -7.46 16.24 9.75
N GLY A 173 -8.47 16.03 10.61
CA GLY A 173 -8.97 14.70 10.94
C GLY A 173 -9.66 13.95 9.79
N ALA A 174 -9.55 14.44 8.54
CA ALA A 174 -10.12 13.80 7.37
C ALA A 174 -9.19 12.74 6.73
N PHE A 175 -7.88 12.78 7.01
CA PHE A 175 -6.93 11.75 6.58
C PHE A 175 -7.20 10.43 7.34
N PRO A 176 -7.17 9.25 6.70
CA PRO A 176 -6.86 8.95 5.28
C PRO A 176 -8.10 8.82 4.36
N ASN A 177 -9.27 9.32 4.74
CA ASN A 177 -10.52 9.10 3.98
C ASN A 177 -10.50 9.81 2.61
N LEU A 178 -10.45 9.02 1.53
CA LEU A 178 -10.40 9.53 0.16
C LEU A 178 -11.71 10.16 -0.33
N GLY A 179 -12.86 9.77 0.24
CA GLY A 179 -14.15 10.40 -0.06
C GLY A 179 -14.17 11.86 0.38
N LEU A 180 -13.57 12.17 1.53
CA LEU A 180 -13.41 13.54 2.00
C LEU A 180 -12.40 14.32 1.14
N LEU A 181 -11.29 13.71 0.72
CA LEU A 181 -10.35 14.34 -0.22
C LEU A 181 -11.06 14.72 -1.53
N ALA A 182 -11.82 13.80 -2.11
CA ALA A 182 -12.59 14.04 -3.33
C ALA A 182 -13.63 15.16 -3.15
N GLY A 183 -14.33 15.17 -2.00
CA GLY A 183 -15.25 16.24 -1.64
C GLY A 183 -14.57 17.60 -1.55
N LEU A 184 -13.44 17.69 -0.83
CA LEU A 184 -12.64 18.92 -0.70
C LEU A 184 -12.10 19.39 -2.07
N ALA A 185 -11.60 18.47 -2.89
CA ALA A 185 -11.13 18.79 -4.24
C ALA A 185 -12.26 19.32 -5.13
N GLY A 186 -13.44 18.69 -5.09
CA GLY A 186 -14.63 19.13 -5.81
C GLY A 186 -15.07 20.54 -5.39
N VAL A 187 -15.09 20.82 -4.08
CA VAL A 187 -15.40 22.15 -3.54
C VAL A 187 -14.35 23.18 -3.97
N ALA A 188 -13.05 22.87 -3.89
CA ALA A 188 -11.99 23.78 -4.28
C ALA A 188 -12.06 24.16 -5.77
N ILE A 189 -12.30 23.18 -6.64
CA ILE A 189 -12.49 23.40 -8.09
C ILE A 189 -13.77 24.20 -8.35
N ALA A 190 -14.87 23.89 -7.65
CA ALA A 190 -16.14 24.61 -7.78
C ALA A 190 -16.03 26.07 -7.31
N ILE A 191 -15.27 26.35 -6.25
CA ILE A 191 -14.97 27.71 -5.78
C ILE A 191 -14.18 28.47 -6.86
N GLU A 192 -13.16 27.84 -7.44
CA GLU A 192 -12.35 28.48 -8.50
C GLU A 192 -13.18 28.77 -9.76
N GLY A 193 -14.02 27.82 -10.20
CA GLY A 193 -14.91 27.97 -11.35
C GLY A 193 -16.11 28.88 -11.11
N GLY A 194 -16.65 28.89 -9.89
CA GLY A 194 -17.85 29.62 -9.48
C GLY A 194 -17.67 31.14 -9.37
N ILE A 195 -16.42 31.63 -9.33
CA ILE A 195 -16.11 33.07 -9.42
C ILE A 195 -16.71 33.72 -10.69
N LEU A 196 -16.99 32.93 -11.73
CA LEU A 196 -17.67 33.37 -12.96
C LEU A 196 -19.16 33.67 -12.78
N LEU A 197 -19.86 32.99 -11.86
CA LEU A 197 -21.31 33.14 -11.67
C LEU A 197 -21.67 34.43 -10.91
N ARG A 198 -20.72 34.99 -10.14
CA ARG A 198 -20.96 36.14 -9.26
C ARG A 198 -20.64 37.49 -9.90
N SER A 199 -19.92 37.54 -11.03
CA SER A 199 -19.68 38.78 -11.78
C SER A 199 -19.08 38.53 -13.16
N SER A 200 -19.74 38.99 -14.22
CA SER A 200 -19.23 38.96 -15.60
C SER A 200 -17.96 39.78 -15.82
N ARG A 201 -17.51 40.55 -14.82
CA ARG A 201 -16.31 41.40 -14.85
C ARG A 201 -15.10 40.80 -14.14
N ARG A 202 -15.23 39.66 -13.43
CA ARG A 202 -14.11 39.07 -12.67
C ARG A 202 -13.42 37.95 -13.47
N ARG A 203 -12.08 38.06 -13.60
CA ARG A 203 -11.22 36.99 -14.16
C ARG A 203 -11.05 35.86 -13.12
N PRO A 204 -11.14 34.57 -13.52
CA PRO A 204 -10.88 33.45 -12.62
C PRO A 204 -9.41 33.42 -12.20
N LEU A 205 -9.11 32.67 -11.14
CA LEU A 205 -7.82 32.69 -10.48
C LEU A 205 -6.70 32.19 -11.41
N HIS A 206 -6.90 31.08 -12.13
CA HIS A 206 -5.96 30.61 -13.16
C HIS A 206 -5.67 31.61 -14.28
N ASP A 207 -6.67 32.39 -14.73
CA ASP A 207 -6.47 33.42 -15.76
C ASP A 207 -5.65 34.61 -15.21
N ARG A 208 -5.81 34.95 -13.92
CA ARG A 208 -5.01 35.98 -13.24
C ARG A 208 -3.56 35.56 -13.07
N VAL A 209 -3.33 34.33 -12.59
CA VAL A 209 -1.99 33.77 -12.35
C VAL A 209 -1.21 33.71 -13.67
N ALA A 210 -1.86 33.32 -14.76
CA ALA A 210 -1.22 33.20 -16.07
C ALA A 210 -1.23 34.47 -16.93
N LYS A 211 -1.88 35.56 -16.48
CA LYS A 211 -2.12 36.78 -17.28
C LYS A 211 -2.75 36.48 -18.65
N THR A 212 -3.83 35.69 -18.63
CA THR A 212 -4.56 35.28 -19.84
C THR A 212 -6.05 35.63 -19.73
N VAL A 213 -6.73 35.73 -20.88
CA VAL A 213 -8.17 35.97 -20.99
C VAL A 213 -8.75 35.04 -22.03
N VAL A 214 -9.95 34.52 -21.77
CA VAL A 214 -10.69 33.70 -22.73
C VAL A 214 -11.65 34.57 -23.55
N VAL A 215 -11.59 34.45 -24.87
CA VAL A 215 -12.36 35.25 -25.85
C VAL A 215 -13.17 34.34 -26.78
N ASP A 216 -14.32 34.85 -27.23
CA ASP A 216 -15.13 34.22 -28.28
C ASP A 216 -14.55 34.56 -29.66
N ILE A 217 -14.19 33.54 -30.44
CA ILE A 217 -13.66 33.70 -31.79
C ILE A 217 -14.69 34.35 -32.71
N GLN A 218 -15.98 34.06 -32.52
CA GLN A 218 -17.05 34.50 -33.43
C GLN A 218 -17.51 35.93 -33.14
N ALA A 219 -17.34 36.43 -31.90
CA ALA A 219 -17.63 37.82 -31.55
C ALA A 219 -16.72 38.83 -32.27
N SER A 220 -15.51 38.41 -32.68
CA SER A 220 -14.59 39.25 -33.46
C SER A 220 -15.10 39.61 -34.87
N SER A 221 -16.15 38.91 -35.35
CA SER A 221 -16.76 39.15 -36.66
C SER A 221 -17.97 40.10 -36.63
N ARG A 222 -18.51 40.45 -35.46
CA ARG A 222 -19.56 41.49 -35.33
C ARG A 222 -18.93 42.88 -35.16
N ARG A 223 -18.25 43.37 -36.21
CA ARG A 223 -18.17 44.81 -36.46
C ARG A 223 -19.33 45.20 -37.37
N GLN A 224 -20.49 45.51 -36.79
CA GLN A 224 -21.47 46.37 -37.45
C GLN A 224 -22.36 47.11 -36.45
N ARG A 225 -22.13 48.42 -36.38
CA ARG A 225 -23.06 49.53 -36.10
C ARG A 225 -23.97 49.42 -34.87
N VAL A 226 -23.52 50.00 -33.75
CA VAL A 226 -24.33 50.85 -32.87
C VAL A 226 -23.46 52.02 -32.36
N ARG A 227 -24.00 53.24 -32.39
CA ARG A 227 -23.39 54.52 -31.94
C ARG A 227 -23.00 54.49 -30.44
N PRO A 228 -22.02 55.31 -30.00
CA PRO A 228 -21.54 55.30 -28.62
C PRO A 228 -22.43 56.13 -27.68
N PRO A 229 -22.34 55.88 -26.36
CA PRO A 229 -22.04 56.99 -25.46
C PRO A 229 -20.75 56.73 -24.67
N ASN A 230 -19.82 57.68 -24.83
CA ASN A 230 -18.87 58.21 -23.85
C ASN A 230 -18.32 57.28 -22.76
N ARG A 231 -17.05 56.86 -22.90
CA ARG A 231 -15.86 57.60 -22.40
C ARG A 231 -14.57 56.80 -22.69
N SER A 232 -13.63 57.47 -23.37
CA SER A 232 -12.15 57.38 -23.39
C SER A 232 -11.49 56.11 -22.79
N VAL A 233 -10.55 55.43 -23.46
CA VAL A 233 -9.24 55.98 -23.86
C VAL A 233 -8.79 55.41 -25.22
N THR A 234 -8.47 56.30 -26.14
CA THR A 234 -7.85 56.02 -27.45
C THR A 234 -6.34 55.92 -27.32
N VAL A 235 -5.78 54.84 -27.86
CA VAL A 235 -4.35 54.70 -28.18
C VAL A 235 -4.06 55.58 -29.39
N GLU A 236 -3.18 56.56 -29.24
CA GLU A 236 -2.73 57.42 -30.34
C GLU A 236 -1.48 56.79 -30.99
N VAL A 237 -1.59 56.46 -32.28
CA VAL A 237 -0.49 56.04 -33.14
C VAL A 237 -0.14 57.24 -34.02
N LYS A 238 1.08 57.78 -33.91
CA LYS A 238 1.57 58.84 -34.81
C LYS A 238 2.13 58.24 -36.12
N PRO A 239 1.81 58.82 -37.29
CA PRO A 239 2.34 58.39 -38.58
C PRO A 239 3.70 59.02 -38.91
N TYR A 240 4.37 58.44 -39.92
CA TYR A 240 5.73 58.70 -40.38
C TYR A 240 5.77 59.56 -41.67
N ASN A 241 6.79 60.44 -41.74
CA ASN A 241 7.46 61.07 -42.92
C ASN A 241 6.84 62.29 -43.64
N PRO A 242 7.59 63.04 -44.50
CA PRO A 242 8.96 63.63 -44.46
C PRO A 242 9.02 65.11 -44.94
N LYS A 243 10.24 65.69 -45.07
CA LYS A 243 10.67 66.96 -45.76
C LYS A 243 10.82 68.19 -44.82
N THR A 244 11.76 69.13 -44.91
CA THR A 244 12.78 69.58 -45.90
C THR A 244 13.61 70.69 -45.21
N SER A 245 14.94 70.75 -45.37
CA SER A 245 15.70 71.70 -46.22
C SER A 245 16.27 72.95 -45.49
N ALA A 246 17.58 73.14 -45.67
CA ALA A 246 18.34 74.41 -45.76
C ALA A 246 18.25 75.39 -44.55
N ASP A 247 19.18 76.29 -44.25
CA ASP A 247 20.38 76.81 -44.87
C ASP A 247 21.22 77.44 -43.73
N ASN A 248 22.48 77.69 -44.03
CA ASN A 248 23.50 78.39 -43.26
C ASN A 248 23.05 79.70 -42.59
N SER A 249 23.63 80.03 -41.44
CA SER A 249 24.61 81.14 -41.33
C SER A 249 24.95 81.54 -39.88
N HIS A 250 26.26 81.71 -39.67
CA HIS A 250 26.98 82.65 -38.78
C HIS A 250 26.51 82.86 -37.33
N ARG A 251 27.30 82.35 -36.35
CA ARG A 251 28.33 83.08 -35.56
C ARG A 251 27.79 84.26 -34.75
N HIS A 252 27.76 84.13 -33.43
CA HIS A 252 28.67 84.81 -32.49
C HIS A 252 28.24 84.56 -31.03
N LEU A 253 29.19 84.07 -30.22
CA LEU A 253 29.25 84.12 -28.74
C LEU A 253 29.87 85.48 -28.31
N PRO A 254 29.96 85.88 -27.02
CA PRO A 254 29.30 85.49 -25.73
C PRO A 254 28.84 86.81 -24.99
N PRO A 255 28.73 87.00 -23.64
CA PRO A 255 28.97 86.09 -22.51
C PRO A 255 27.98 86.15 -21.31
N ASP A 256 28.14 85.13 -20.47
CA ASP A 256 28.11 85.15 -19.01
C ASP A 256 26.80 85.17 -18.18
N VAL A 257 26.57 84.00 -17.55
CA VAL A 257 26.60 83.77 -16.08
C VAL A 257 25.27 83.42 -15.36
N LEU A 258 25.39 82.33 -14.59
CA LEU A 258 24.55 81.83 -13.47
C LEU A 258 23.18 81.17 -13.77
N ASN A 259 23.15 79.82 -13.77
CA ASN A 259 22.65 79.03 -12.63
C ASN A 259 22.51 77.52 -12.93
N ALA A 260 22.83 76.74 -11.89
CA ALA A 260 22.36 75.39 -11.54
C ALA A 260 21.47 74.66 -12.57
N VAL A 261 21.97 73.62 -13.23
CA VAL A 261 22.04 72.21 -12.77
C VAL A 261 20.66 71.56 -12.55
N VAL A 262 20.54 70.39 -13.18
CA VAL A 262 19.58 69.28 -13.01
C VAL A 262 18.38 69.27 -13.96
N LEU A 263 18.54 68.57 -15.09
CA LEU A 263 17.47 67.77 -15.68
C LEU A 263 17.62 66.31 -15.18
N PRO A 264 16.54 65.66 -14.71
CA PRO A 264 16.56 64.26 -14.34
C PRO A 264 16.53 63.35 -15.59
N PRO A 265 16.92 62.08 -15.44
CA PRO A 265 17.38 61.22 -16.53
C PRO A 265 16.24 60.50 -17.26
N GLU A 266 16.51 60.15 -18.51
CA GLU A 266 15.83 59.05 -19.19
C GLU A 266 15.97 57.77 -18.35
N SER A 267 14.84 57.15 -18.07
CA SER A 267 14.75 55.90 -17.32
C SER A 267 14.84 54.73 -18.29
N GLU A 268 16.06 54.30 -18.59
CA GLU A 268 16.29 52.91 -18.96
C GLU A 268 16.10 52.01 -17.73
N GLU A 269 15.45 50.89 -17.97
CA GLU A 269 15.18 49.85 -17.00
C GLU A 269 16.48 49.43 -16.29
N ARG A 270 16.46 49.54 -14.96
CA ARG A 270 17.47 49.00 -14.04
C ARG A 270 17.75 47.52 -14.33
N GLN A 271 18.72 47.24 -15.20
CA GLN A 271 19.64 46.14 -14.96
C GLN A 271 20.68 46.65 -13.96
N LYS A 272 20.49 46.31 -12.68
CA LYS A 272 21.54 46.39 -11.67
C LYS A 272 22.62 45.35 -12.02
N GLY A 273 23.38 45.61 -13.07
CA GLY A 273 24.48 44.77 -13.52
C GLY A 273 25.76 45.22 -12.84
N CYS A 274 26.33 44.37 -12.00
CA CYS A 274 27.64 44.50 -11.36
C CYS A 274 28.73 45.05 -12.32
N TRP A 275 28.56 44.79 -13.62
CA TRP A 275 29.43 45.20 -14.73
C TRP A 275 29.61 46.72 -14.91
N LEU A 276 28.59 47.53 -14.67
CA LEU A 276 28.67 48.99 -14.86
C LEU A 276 29.43 49.67 -13.71
N TRP A 277 29.26 49.15 -12.49
CA TRP A 277 30.03 49.56 -11.31
C TRP A 277 31.51 49.17 -11.44
N MET A 278 31.81 48.01 -12.04
CA MET A 278 33.19 47.59 -12.29
C MET A 278 33.96 48.54 -13.22
N ARG A 279 33.28 49.15 -14.20
CA ARG A 279 33.89 50.13 -15.12
C ARG A 279 34.22 51.48 -14.49
N GLN A 280 33.50 51.88 -13.44
CA GLN A 280 33.69 53.18 -12.79
C GLN A 280 34.80 53.17 -11.72
N HIS A 281 35.13 52.00 -11.16
CA HIS A 281 36.16 51.85 -10.13
C HIS A 281 37.17 50.72 -10.43
N PRO A 282 38.03 50.86 -11.45
CA PRO A 282 38.94 49.78 -11.86
C PRO A 282 39.93 49.34 -10.77
N GLY A 283 40.44 50.27 -9.94
CA GLY A 283 41.38 49.94 -8.86
C GLY A 283 40.76 49.10 -7.72
N THR A 284 39.54 49.42 -7.29
CA THR A 284 38.88 48.66 -6.21
C THR A 284 38.37 47.31 -6.71
N THR A 285 37.95 47.22 -7.97
CA THR A 285 37.52 45.93 -8.56
C THR A 285 38.67 44.96 -8.69
N LEU A 286 39.85 45.44 -9.10
CA LEU A 286 41.07 44.63 -9.19
C LEU A 286 41.48 44.14 -7.79
N LEU A 287 41.41 44.99 -6.77
CA LEU A 287 41.72 44.64 -5.38
C LEU A 287 40.72 43.64 -4.77
N ILE A 288 39.42 43.76 -5.09
CA ILE A 288 38.40 42.79 -4.66
C ILE A 288 38.63 41.43 -5.34
N PHE A 289 38.94 41.42 -6.65
CA PHE A 289 39.22 40.19 -7.38
C PHE A 289 40.51 39.50 -6.93
N THR A 290 41.56 40.26 -6.60
CA THR A 290 42.81 39.68 -6.08
C THR A 290 42.66 39.15 -4.65
N LEU A 291 41.93 39.86 -3.78
CA LEU A 291 41.61 39.37 -2.43
C LEU A 291 40.69 38.15 -2.49
N ALA A 292 39.69 38.14 -3.37
CA ALA A 292 38.82 36.99 -3.59
C ALA A 292 39.61 35.80 -4.19
N GLY A 293 40.53 36.05 -5.11
CA GLY A 293 41.44 35.06 -5.67
C GLY A 293 42.39 34.47 -4.63
N MET A 294 43.03 35.31 -3.80
CA MET A 294 43.87 34.85 -2.68
C MET A 294 43.05 34.06 -1.66
N SER A 295 41.86 34.54 -1.30
CA SER A 295 40.98 33.83 -0.37
C SER A 295 40.57 32.46 -0.94
N PHE A 296 40.24 32.39 -2.22
CA PHE A 296 39.89 31.14 -2.91
C PHE A 296 41.05 30.14 -2.90
N VAL A 297 42.27 30.59 -3.21
CA VAL A 297 43.50 29.78 -3.15
C VAL A 297 43.79 29.32 -1.71
N LEU A 298 43.62 30.21 -0.72
CA LEU A 298 43.82 29.86 0.69
C LEU A 298 42.80 28.81 1.15
N THR A 299 41.53 28.95 0.78
CA THR A 299 40.50 27.96 1.09
C THR A 299 40.72 26.63 0.39
N THR A 300 41.13 26.62 -0.89
CA THR A 300 41.47 25.35 -1.57
C THR A 300 42.69 24.70 -0.91
N PHE A 301 43.71 25.47 -0.52
CA PHE A 301 44.87 24.93 0.20
C PHE A 301 44.48 24.33 1.56
N VAL A 302 43.70 25.04 2.37
CA VAL A 302 43.23 24.55 3.68
C VAL A 302 42.36 23.31 3.54
N VAL A 303 41.40 23.30 2.60
CA VAL A 303 40.56 22.12 2.34
C VAL A 303 41.41 20.93 1.87
N THR A 304 42.42 21.17 1.04
CA THR A 304 43.31 20.11 0.56
C THR A 304 44.17 19.55 1.70
N GLN A 305 44.68 20.40 2.61
CA GLN A 305 45.42 19.97 3.78
C GLN A 305 44.54 19.16 4.75
N VAL A 306 43.32 19.62 5.04
CA VAL A 306 42.34 18.88 5.86
C VAL A 306 42.00 17.53 5.22
N TYR A 307 41.83 17.49 3.90
CA TYR A 307 41.58 16.24 3.18
C TYR A 307 42.77 15.27 3.23
N ILE A 308 44.00 15.77 3.07
CA ILE A 308 45.22 14.95 3.17
C ILE A 308 45.38 14.42 4.59
N GLN A 309 45.12 15.26 5.61
CA GLN A 309 45.21 14.87 7.01
C GLN A 309 44.13 13.85 7.39
N ASP A 310 42.86 14.06 7.03
CA ASP A 310 41.78 13.06 7.22
C ASP A 310 42.12 11.74 6.52
N LYS A 311 42.73 11.78 5.34
CA LYS A 311 43.16 10.57 4.62
C LYS A 311 44.34 9.87 5.30
N ALA A 312 45.27 10.61 5.90
CA ALA A 312 46.40 10.06 6.65
C ALA A 312 45.92 9.44 7.97
N ASP A 313 45.05 10.14 8.70
CA ASP A 313 44.46 9.68 9.96
C ASP A 313 43.62 8.40 9.74
N ARG A 314 42.88 8.31 8.63
CA ARG A 314 42.17 7.06 8.26
C ARG A 314 43.11 5.90 7.99
N ARG A 315 44.23 6.13 7.29
CA ARG A 315 45.23 5.08 7.04
C ARG A 315 45.87 4.60 8.35
N GLN A 316 46.27 5.53 9.22
CA GLN A 316 46.83 5.18 10.52
C GLN A 316 45.81 4.39 11.35
N SER A 317 44.54 4.82 11.37
CA SER A 317 43.48 4.09 12.07
C SER A 317 43.24 2.70 11.49
N GLU A 318 43.32 2.52 10.17
CA GLU A 318 43.23 1.21 9.52
C GLU A 318 44.43 0.31 9.85
N GLU A 319 45.64 0.87 9.89
CA GLU A 319 46.87 0.15 10.30
C GLU A 319 46.80 -0.28 11.77
N ASP A 320 46.43 0.63 12.68
CA ASP A 320 46.27 0.35 14.11
C ASP A 320 45.19 -0.73 14.35
N LYS A 321 44.06 -0.65 13.63
CA LYS A 321 43.00 -1.69 13.67
C LYS A 321 43.51 -3.03 13.15
N ASN A 322 44.32 -3.03 12.08
CA ASN A 322 44.88 -4.25 11.52
C ASN A 322 45.88 -4.92 12.45
N GLU A 323 46.74 -4.15 13.11
CA GLU A 323 47.66 -4.66 14.13
C GLU A 323 46.90 -5.22 15.35
N ALA A 324 45.89 -4.50 15.83
CA ALA A 324 45.02 -4.97 16.91
C ALA A 324 44.30 -6.28 16.55
N PHE A 325 43.82 -6.43 15.30
CA PHE A 325 43.21 -7.68 14.85
C PHE A 325 44.22 -8.84 14.81
N LEU A 326 45.40 -8.62 14.22
CA LEU A 326 46.43 -9.66 14.08
C LEU A 326 46.94 -10.15 15.45
N THR A 327 47.16 -9.24 16.40
CA THR A 327 47.58 -9.59 17.76
C THR A 327 46.53 -10.43 18.50
N LEU A 328 45.24 -10.16 18.32
CA LEU A 328 44.17 -10.97 18.89
C LEU A 328 44.11 -12.36 18.24
N VAL A 329 44.24 -12.45 16.91
CA VAL A 329 44.26 -13.74 16.19
C VAL A 329 45.44 -14.62 16.65
N GLU A 330 46.63 -14.02 16.82
CA GLU A 330 47.82 -14.73 17.29
C GLU A 330 47.61 -15.31 18.71
N ARG A 331 47.01 -14.54 19.61
CA ARG A 331 46.69 -14.99 20.98
C ARG A 331 45.63 -16.10 21.02
N LEU A 332 44.76 -16.16 20.02
CA LEU A 332 43.72 -17.20 19.92
C LEU A 332 44.34 -18.60 19.71
N GLY A 333 45.49 -18.67 19.04
CA GLY A 333 46.26 -19.89 18.78
C GLY A 333 47.40 -20.18 19.77
N ALA A 334 47.71 -19.25 20.68
CA ALA A 334 48.85 -19.38 21.60
C ALA A 334 48.63 -20.42 22.71
N THR A 335 49.71 -21.08 23.13
CA THR A 335 49.70 -22.02 24.28
C THR A 335 49.80 -21.25 25.59
N ALA A 336 48.64 -20.93 26.16
CA ALA A 336 48.48 -20.28 27.46
C ALA A 336 48.61 -21.26 28.64
N THR A 337 48.83 -20.72 29.84
CA THR A 337 48.73 -21.49 31.11
C THR A 337 47.29 -21.89 31.44
N ASP A 338 46.30 -21.07 31.07
CA ASP A 338 44.87 -21.41 31.04
C ASP A 338 44.29 -21.12 29.63
N PRO A 339 44.31 -22.11 28.72
CA PRO A 339 43.94 -21.91 27.32
C PRO A 339 42.46 -21.59 27.10
N VAL A 340 41.57 -21.89 28.05
CA VAL A 340 40.13 -21.64 27.87
C VAL A 340 39.77 -20.21 28.26
N GLU A 341 40.25 -19.73 29.41
CA GLU A 341 39.98 -18.35 29.84
C GLU A 341 40.70 -17.31 28.96
N GLU A 342 41.92 -17.59 28.50
CA GLU A 342 42.61 -16.69 27.57
C GLU A 342 41.84 -16.56 26.25
N ARG A 343 41.43 -17.68 25.62
CA ARG A 343 40.63 -17.68 24.40
C ARG A 343 39.31 -16.94 24.57
N LYS A 344 38.61 -17.15 25.67
CA LYS A 344 37.37 -16.45 26.01
C LYS A 344 37.57 -14.93 26.10
N SER A 345 38.65 -14.48 26.72
CA SER A 345 38.97 -13.04 26.79
C SER A 345 39.24 -12.43 25.41
N VAL A 346 39.95 -13.15 24.55
CA VAL A 346 40.26 -12.73 23.17
C VAL A 346 38.99 -12.68 22.32
N ILE A 347 38.12 -13.68 22.43
CA ILE A 347 36.81 -13.72 21.73
C ILE A 347 35.97 -12.48 22.08
N LEU A 348 35.89 -12.13 23.37
CA LEU A 348 35.14 -10.96 23.83
C LEU A 348 35.79 -9.64 23.37
N ALA A 349 37.11 -9.56 23.34
CA ALA A 349 37.83 -8.40 22.82
C ALA A 349 37.62 -8.24 21.31
N MET A 350 37.64 -9.35 20.56
CA MET A 350 37.46 -9.38 19.12
C MET A 350 36.06 -8.91 18.69
N ALA A 351 35.02 -9.22 19.46
CA ALA A 351 33.67 -8.72 19.16
C ALA A 351 33.51 -7.21 19.39
N ARG A 352 34.36 -6.59 20.23
CA ARG A 352 34.39 -5.13 20.41
C ARG A 352 35.22 -4.42 19.35
N LEU A 353 35.99 -5.16 18.56
CA LEU A 353 36.80 -4.62 17.50
C LEU A 353 35.90 -4.26 16.31
N ASP A 354 35.92 -2.99 15.92
CA ASP A 354 35.23 -2.49 14.72
C ASP A 354 36.07 -2.80 13.45
N ASP A 355 36.28 -4.11 13.21
CA ASP A 355 36.96 -4.69 12.05
C ASP A 355 36.01 -5.63 11.29
N PRO A 356 35.85 -5.48 9.96
CA PRO A 356 34.94 -6.30 9.16
C PRO A 356 35.28 -7.80 9.14
N ARG A 357 36.51 -8.19 9.49
CA ARG A 357 37.00 -9.58 9.52
C ARG A 357 36.67 -10.30 10.83
N ALA A 358 36.44 -9.57 11.92
CA ALA A 358 36.20 -10.14 13.24
C ALA A 358 34.90 -10.96 13.29
N LEU A 359 33.81 -10.44 12.73
CA LEU A 359 32.52 -11.13 12.74
C LEU A 359 32.54 -12.47 11.95
N PRO A 360 33.02 -12.53 10.70
CA PRO A 360 33.16 -13.81 9.99
C PRO A 360 34.01 -14.83 10.76
N LEU A 361 35.12 -14.40 11.36
CA LEU A 361 35.98 -15.28 12.14
C LEU A 361 35.28 -15.82 13.39
N LEU A 362 34.56 -14.98 14.13
CA LEU A 362 33.79 -15.41 15.30
C LEU A 362 32.66 -16.39 14.91
N VAL A 363 32.01 -16.18 13.76
CA VAL A 363 30.97 -17.09 13.26
C VAL A 363 31.57 -18.43 12.83
N ASP A 364 32.71 -18.42 12.16
CA ASP A 364 33.43 -19.64 11.76
C ASP A 364 33.90 -20.43 13.00
N LEU A 365 34.45 -19.74 14.01
CA LEU A 365 34.79 -20.33 15.30
C LEU A 365 33.56 -20.98 15.93
N LEU A 366 32.40 -20.32 15.97
CA LEU A 366 31.17 -20.91 16.51
C LEU A 366 30.75 -22.19 15.75
N GLY A 367 30.94 -22.21 14.44
CA GLY A 367 30.65 -23.37 13.59
C GLY A 367 31.61 -24.55 13.74
N GLN A 368 32.80 -24.34 14.30
CA GLN A 368 33.86 -25.34 14.43
C GLN A 368 34.22 -25.69 15.88
N GLU A 369 33.78 -24.90 16.84
CA GLU A 369 34.12 -25.09 18.25
C GLU A 369 33.60 -26.44 18.79
N THR A 370 34.26 -26.98 19.80
CA THR A 370 33.83 -28.19 20.50
C THR A 370 33.59 -27.95 21.99
N ASN A 371 34.17 -26.89 22.55
CA ASN A 371 34.02 -26.55 23.96
C ASN A 371 32.75 -25.70 24.21
N PRO A 372 31.77 -26.18 25.01
CA PRO A 372 30.54 -25.44 25.29
C PRO A 372 30.76 -24.06 25.93
N ALA A 373 31.80 -23.90 26.77
CA ALA A 373 32.11 -22.64 27.42
C ALA A 373 32.59 -21.57 26.42
N LEU A 374 33.36 -21.99 25.41
CA LEU A 374 33.82 -21.11 24.34
C LEU A 374 32.66 -20.76 23.39
N MET A 375 31.78 -21.71 23.08
CA MET A 375 30.58 -21.42 22.28
C MET A 375 29.68 -20.37 22.94
N ASP A 376 29.46 -20.47 24.25
CA ASP A 376 28.68 -19.48 24.98
C ASP A 376 29.41 -18.13 25.02
N ALA A 377 30.73 -18.12 25.20
CA ALA A 377 31.54 -16.90 25.10
C ALA A 377 31.40 -16.22 23.73
N ILE A 378 31.48 -16.98 22.63
CA ILE A 378 31.28 -16.48 21.27
C ILE A 378 29.85 -15.96 21.11
N GLY A 379 28.84 -16.68 21.61
CA GLY A 379 27.45 -16.24 21.59
C GLY A 379 27.24 -14.89 22.30
N ARG A 380 27.83 -14.70 23.49
CA ARG A 380 27.82 -13.41 24.20
C ARG A 380 28.60 -12.32 23.46
N ALA A 381 29.67 -12.70 22.79
CA ALA A 381 30.44 -11.78 21.96
C ALA A 381 29.56 -11.22 20.82
N MET A 382 28.76 -12.07 20.17
CA MET A 382 27.81 -11.66 19.13
C MET A 382 26.73 -10.69 19.62
N GLU A 383 26.31 -10.78 20.89
CA GLU A 383 25.37 -9.83 21.48
C GLU A 383 25.93 -8.41 21.48
N SER A 384 27.24 -8.24 21.71
CA SER A 384 27.90 -6.93 21.67
C SER A 384 28.01 -6.35 20.26
N VAL A 385 28.05 -7.20 19.23
CA VAL A 385 28.01 -6.80 17.81
C VAL A 385 26.60 -6.34 17.42
N GLY A 386 25.56 -6.88 18.07
CA GLY A 386 24.16 -6.54 17.84
C GLY A 386 23.61 -7.05 16.50
N LEU A 387 22.57 -6.39 15.97
CA LEU A 387 21.83 -6.81 14.75
C LEU A 387 22.72 -7.01 13.50
N ARG A 388 23.93 -6.44 13.46
CA ARG A 388 24.90 -6.67 12.37
C ARG A 388 25.36 -8.13 12.28
N ALA A 389 25.34 -8.87 13.38
CA ALA A 389 25.70 -10.29 13.42
C ALA A 389 24.60 -11.21 12.86
N LEU A 390 23.35 -10.73 12.82
CA LEU A 390 22.18 -11.56 12.50
C LEU A 390 22.25 -12.25 11.13
N PRO A 391 22.66 -11.59 10.02
CA PRO A 391 22.75 -12.26 8.72
C PRO A 391 23.75 -13.43 8.71
N ALA A 392 24.91 -13.25 9.36
CA ALA A 392 25.94 -14.27 9.42
C ALA A 392 25.54 -15.44 10.35
N LEU A 393 24.92 -15.12 11.50
CA LEU A 393 24.36 -16.14 12.40
C LEU A 393 23.22 -16.92 11.74
N ARG A 394 22.35 -16.27 10.96
CA ARG A 394 21.30 -16.93 10.19
C ARG A 394 21.89 -17.92 9.18
N GLN A 395 22.94 -17.52 8.45
CA GLN A 395 23.60 -18.40 7.48
C GLN A 395 24.24 -19.62 8.17
N LEU A 396 24.91 -19.41 9.31
CA LEU A 396 25.46 -20.50 10.11
C LEU A 396 24.36 -21.44 10.61
N ASN A 397 23.26 -20.88 11.13
CA ASN A 397 22.11 -21.64 11.62
C ASN A 397 21.50 -22.53 10.51
N GLN A 398 21.31 -21.99 9.32
CA GLN A 398 20.84 -22.76 8.16
C GLN A 398 21.81 -23.87 7.76
N SER A 399 23.12 -23.55 7.73
CA SER A 399 24.16 -24.53 7.40
C SER A 399 24.16 -25.70 8.41
N LEU A 400 24.15 -25.40 9.70
CA LEU A 400 24.16 -26.40 10.76
C LEU A 400 22.86 -27.22 10.79
N SER A 401 21.69 -26.59 10.55
CA SER A 401 20.41 -27.30 10.45
C SER A 401 20.41 -28.28 9.27
N ASN A 402 20.89 -27.85 8.10
CA ASN A 402 21.03 -28.74 6.93
C ASN A 402 22.01 -29.89 7.17
N GLN A 403 23.16 -29.61 7.81
CA GLN A 403 24.13 -30.64 8.18
C GLN A 403 23.50 -31.67 9.13
N LEU A 404 22.79 -31.22 10.16
CA LEU A 404 22.14 -32.10 11.13
C LEU A 404 21.08 -33.00 10.49
N GLN A 405 20.32 -32.48 9.51
CA GLN A 405 19.34 -33.27 8.76
C GLN A 405 19.99 -34.32 7.85
N SER A 406 21.17 -34.02 7.29
CA SER A 406 21.90 -34.94 6.40
C SER A 406 22.58 -36.11 7.13
N LEU A 407 22.93 -35.94 8.41
CA LEU A 407 23.59 -36.97 9.21
C LEU A 407 22.56 -38.01 9.70
N SER A 408 22.69 -39.28 9.30
CA SER A 408 21.85 -40.35 9.83
C SER A 408 22.25 -40.71 11.26
N LEU A 409 21.28 -41.13 12.07
CA LEU A 409 21.49 -41.58 13.46
C LEU A 409 22.43 -42.79 13.55
N GLU A 410 22.45 -43.64 12.52
CA GLU A 410 23.18 -44.91 12.51
C GLU A 410 24.66 -44.76 12.13
N ASN A 411 25.02 -43.74 11.34
CA ASN A 411 26.36 -43.68 10.74
C ASN A 411 27.36 -42.80 11.52
N ALA A 412 26.90 -41.77 12.25
CA ALA A 412 27.79 -40.80 12.91
C ALA A 412 27.17 -40.13 14.15
N PRO A 413 26.93 -40.88 15.25
CA PRO A 413 26.23 -40.36 16.43
C PRO A 413 26.97 -39.21 17.13
N GLN A 414 28.31 -39.30 17.24
CA GLN A 414 29.13 -38.26 17.89
C GLN A 414 29.17 -36.96 17.10
N GLU A 415 29.30 -37.04 15.77
CA GLU A 415 29.29 -35.87 14.89
C GLU A 415 27.92 -35.18 14.91
N ARG A 416 26.83 -35.97 14.89
CA ARG A 416 25.46 -35.46 15.01
C ARG A 416 25.24 -34.73 16.33
N GLN A 417 25.73 -35.27 17.46
CA GLN A 417 25.66 -34.61 18.77
C GLN A 417 26.42 -33.28 18.77
N LEU A 418 27.62 -33.23 18.19
CA LEU A 418 28.42 -32.02 18.12
C LEU A 418 27.77 -30.93 17.26
N VAL A 419 27.24 -31.29 16.08
CA VAL A 419 26.50 -30.36 15.21
C VAL A 419 25.24 -29.85 15.91
N ALA A 420 24.51 -30.71 16.64
CA ALA A 420 23.35 -30.30 17.42
C ALA A 420 23.73 -29.30 18.53
N LEU A 421 24.86 -29.51 19.21
CA LEU A 421 25.35 -28.62 20.26
C LEU A 421 25.74 -27.23 19.70
N ARG A 422 26.42 -27.19 18.54
CA ARG A 422 26.74 -25.93 17.82
C ARG A 422 25.49 -25.22 17.33
N LEU A 423 24.54 -25.96 16.77
CA LEU A 423 23.27 -25.40 16.31
C LEU A 423 22.51 -24.79 17.48
N ARG A 424 22.45 -25.49 18.62
CA ARG A 424 21.85 -24.96 19.85
C ARG A 424 22.52 -23.69 20.34
N ALA A 425 23.85 -23.64 20.39
CA ALA A 425 24.57 -22.42 20.76
C ALA A 425 24.26 -21.25 19.81
N THR A 426 24.19 -21.53 18.51
CA THR A 426 23.83 -20.56 17.47
C THR A 426 22.39 -20.06 17.66
N LYS A 427 21.43 -20.97 17.88
CA LYS A 427 20.02 -20.64 18.20
C LYS A 427 19.93 -19.76 19.46
N GLY A 428 20.70 -20.08 20.50
CA GLY A 428 20.80 -19.31 21.74
C GLY A 428 21.32 -17.88 21.52
N ALA A 429 22.38 -17.72 20.74
CA ALA A 429 22.93 -16.41 20.40
C ALA A 429 21.92 -15.55 19.61
N ILE A 430 21.24 -16.16 18.62
CA ILE A 430 20.18 -15.48 17.85
C ILE A 430 19.02 -15.08 18.77
N ALA A 431 18.53 -16.00 19.62
CA ALA A 431 17.42 -15.72 20.53
C ALA A 431 17.71 -14.55 21.48
N ARG A 432 18.91 -14.53 22.09
CA ARG A 432 19.33 -13.42 22.97
C ARG A 432 19.38 -12.09 22.21
N LEU A 433 19.90 -12.10 20.98
CA LEU A 433 19.95 -10.92 20.12
C LEU A 433 18.54 -10.41 19.77
N LEU A 434 17.59 -11.30 19.47
CA LEU A 434 16.20 -10.94 19.20
C LEU A 434 15.50 -10.35 20.43
N VAL A 435 15.71 -10.94 21.61
CA VAL A 435 15.15 -10.41 22.87
C VAL A 435 15.69 -9.00 23.16
N LEU A 436 17.00 -8.80 23.05
CA LEU A 436 17.66 -7.50 23.28
C LEU A 436 17.25 -6.44 22.25
N SER A 437 16.89 -6.85 21.03
CA SER A 437 16.64 -5.96 19.91
C SER A 437 15.16 -5.86 19.51
N SER A 438 14.24 -6.42 20.30
CA SER A 438 12.82 -6.55 19.96
C SER A 438 12.20 -5.27 19.36
N SER A 439 12.33 -4.13 20.03
CA SER A 439 11.84 -2.82 19.52
C SER A 439 12.47 -2.30 18.22
N ARG A 440 13.46 -2.97 17.64
CA ARG A 440 14.23 -2.54 16.45
C ARG A 440 14.25 -3.57 15.33
N LEU A 441 13.37 -4.58 15.38
CA LEU A 441 13.34 -5.68 14.39
C LEU A 441 12.62 -5.32 13.08
N GLY A 442 12.17 -4.07 12.90
CA GLY A 442 11.37 -3.52 11.80
C GLY A 442 11.73 -3.88 10.34
N SER A 443 12.85 -4.54 10.12
CA SER A 443 13.28 -5.05 8.81
C SER A 443 14.27 -6.23 8.93
N ALA A 444 14.25 -6.96 10.04
CA ALA A 444 15.18 -8.07 10.27
C ALA A 444 14.86 -9.22 9.31
N ASP A 445 15.87 -9.66 8.56
CA ASP A 445 15.73 -10.77 7.62
C ASP A 445 16.02 -12.11 8.32
N LEU A 446 14.94 -12.77 8.74
CA LEU A 446 14.93 -14.03 9.49
C LEU A 446 14.37 -15.18 8.63
N GLN A 447 14.35 -15.00 7.30
CA GLN A 447 13.83 -16.01 6.38
C GLN A 447 14.57 -17.35 6.54
N ARG A 448 13.83 -18.46 6.58
CA ARG A 448 14.36 -19.84 6.68
C ARG A 448 15.26 -20.08 7.88
N ILE A 449 15.16 -19.28 8.93
CA ILE A 449 15.92 -19.51 10.16
C ILE A 449 15.33 -20.69 10.92
N ASP A 450 16.16 -21.52 11.52
CA ASP A 450 15.76 -22.60 12.42
C ASP A 450 15.90 -22.15 13.87
N LEU A 451 14.78 -21.80 14.49
CA LEU A 451 14.66 -21.51 15.93
C LEU A 451 13.59 -22.41 16.57
N GLY A 452 13.31 -23.57 15.96
CA GLY A 452 12.37 -24.54 16.52
C GLY A 452 12.92 -25.18 17.79
N GLY A 453 12.01 -25.66 18.63
CA GLY A 453 12.29 -26.44 19.83
C GLY A 453 13.27 -27.58 19.55
N MET A 454 14.26 -27.75 20.42
CA MET A 454 15.29 -28.77 20.27
C MET A 454 15.66 -29.36 21.62
N VAL A 455 15.50 -30.68 21.76
CA VAL A 455 15.96 -31.45 22.91
C VAL A 455 17.34 -32.01 22.59
N THR A 456 18.33 -31.72 23.44
CA THR A 456 19.69 -32.28 23.35
C THR A 456 20.08 -32.90 24.68
N GLU A 457 21.04 -33.83 24.70
CA GLU A 457 21.57 -34.40 25.95
C GLU A 457 22.13 -33.33 26.89
N SER A 458 22.62 -32.21 26.32
CA SER A 458 23.14 -31.07 27.06
C SER A 458 22.06 -30.06 27.47
N GLY A 459 20.77 -30.36 27.23
CA GLY A 459 19.59 -29.58 27.62
C GLY A 459 18.71 -29.10 26.44
N ASP A 460 17.63 -28.41 26.77
CA ASP A 460 16.61 -28.01 25.79
C ASP A 460 16.82 -26.58 25.28
N PHE A 461 16.39 -26.33 24.05
CA PHE A 461 16.23 -25.00 23.49
C PHE A 461 14.76 -24.75 23.20
N ALA A 462 14.25 -23.63 23.70
CA ALA A 462 12.94 -23.09 23.37
C ALA A 462 13.09 -21.58 23.12
N LEU A 463 12.54 -21.10 22.01
CA LEU A 463 12.51 -19.68 21.72
C LEU A 463 11.37 -19.02 22.51
N VAL A 464 11.70 -17.99 23.30
CA VAL A 464 10.71 -17.20 24.04
C VAL A 464 10.88 -15.74 23.65
N LEU A 465 9.88 -15.22 22.95
CA LEU A 465 9.78 -13.84 22.47
C LEU A 465 8.44 -13.23 22.88
N ASP A 466 8.00 -13.50 24.11
CA ASP A 466 6.75 -12.97 24.66
C ASP A 466 6.77 -11.45 24.74
N ARG A 467 5.69 -10.82 24.28
CA ARG A 467 5.53 -9.35 24.20
C ARG A 467 6.65 -8.66 23.41
N ALA A 468 7.31 -9.39 22.52
CA ALA A 468 8.29 -8.83 21.61
C ALA A 468 7.59 -8.11 20.46
N ASP A 469 8.17 -7.00 20.02
CA ASP A 469 7.82 -6.38 18.75
C ASP A 469 8.58 -7.07 17.62
N LEU A 470 7.85 -7.71 16.73
CA LEU A 470 8.32 -8.40 15.54
C LEU A 470 7.76 -7.76 14.27
N SER A 471 7.12 -6.60 14.39
CA SER A 471 6.56 -5.87 13.26
C SER A 471 7.61 -5.62 12.18
N GLY A 472 7.25 -5.86 10.92
CA GLY A 472 8.15 -5.72 9.77
C GLY A 472 9.24 -6.80 9.60
N ALA A 473 9.37 -7.76 10.52
CA ALA A 473 10.35 -8.84 10.40
C ALA A 473 9.98 -9.82 9.27
N ASN A 474 10.97 -10.26 8.49
CA ASN A 474 10.78 -11.28 7.46
C ASN A 474 11.05 -12.68 8.05
N LEU A 475 10.00 -13.41 8.39
CA LEU A 475 10.04 -14.76 8.99
C LEU A 475 9.56 -15.84 8.00
N ARG A 476 9.59 -15.55 6.69
CA ARG A 476 9.18 -16.50 5.65
C ARG A 476 9.88 -17.84 5.80
N SER A 477 9.10 -18.92 5.82
CA SER A 477 9.61 -20.29 5.94
C SER A 477 10.54 -20.53 7.13
N ALA A 478 10.47 -19.70 8.18
CA ALA A 478 11.22 -19.92 9.42
C ALA A 478 10.67 -21.15 10.16
N LEU A 479 11.56 -21.92 10.80
CA LEU A 479 11.16 -22.99 11.72
C LEU A 479 11.10 -22.40 13.13
N LEU A 480 9.90 -22.29 13.66
CA LEU A 480 9.55 -21.64 14.93
C LEU A 480 8.66 -22.57 15.79
N SER A 481 8.75 -23.88 15.56
CA SER A 481 7.96 -24.87 16.30
C SER A 481 8.25 -24.80 17.79
N GLN A 482 7.22 -24.93 18.63
CA GLN A 482 7.30 -24.85 20.10
C GLN A 482 7.83 -23.51 20.65
N ALA A 483 7.90 -22.46 19.83
CA ALA A 483 8.27 -21.12 20.28
C ALA A 483 7.10 -20.43 21.02
N SER A 484 7.42 -19.54 21.95
CA SER A 484 6.46 -18.68 22.63
C SER A 484 6.55 -17.25 22.11
N PHE A 485 5.41 -16.70 21.70
CA PHE A 485 5.17 -15.36 21.18
C PHE A 485 3.95 -14.75 21.87
N ARG A 486 3.76 -15.05 23.15
CA ARG A 486 2.56 -14.63 23.88
C ARG A 486 2.50 -13.10 23.96
N GLY A 487 1.40 -12.50 23.51
CA GLY A 487 1.22 -11.05 23.53
C GLY A 487 2.17 -10.28 22.60
N SER A 488 2.83 -10.97 21.66
CA SER A 488 3.81 -10.35 20.75
C SER A 488 3.12 -9.60 19.62
N ILE A 489 3.80 -8.58 19.10
CA ILE A 489 3.28 -7.66 18.10
C ILE A 489 3.90 -7.99 16.76
N PHE A 490 3.10 -8.41 15.78
CA PHE A 490 3.56 -8.65 14.40
C PHE A 490 3.13 -7.54 13.44
N THR A 491 2.26 -6.64 13.90
CA THR A 491 1.85 -5.43 13.17
C THR A 491 1.92 -4.20 14.05
N SER A 492 2.59 -3.17 13.53
CA SER A 492 2.65 -1.87 14.18
C SER A 492 2.40 -0.75 13.16
N ALA A 493 1.81 0.34 13.65
CA ALA A 493 1.61 1.52 12.85
C ALA A 493 2.97 2.12 12.44
N GLY A 494 3.04 2.65 11.22
CA GLY A 494 4.24 3.29 10.69
C GLY A 494 4.60 4.62 11.36
N GLU A 495 5.36 5.46 10.64
CA GLU A 495 5.74 6.80 11.11
C GLU A 495 4.52 7.70 11.38
N ASP A 496 3.42 7.48 10.66
CA ASP A 496 2.19 8.24 10.82
C ASP A 496 1.33 7.84 12.03
N ARG A 497 1.69 6.74 12.72
CA ARG A 497 1.03 6.18 13.90
C ARG A 497 -0.45 5.80 13.68
N LEU A 498 -0.86 5.64 12.43
CA LEU A 498 -2.18 5.17 12.06
C LEU A 498 -2.05 3.73 11.55
N LEU A 499 -2.92 2.84 12.01
CA LEU A 499 -2.98 1.47 11.48
C LEU A 499 -3.75 1.45 10.16
N SER A 500 -3.48 0.43 9.36
CA SER A 500 -4.07 0.22 8.03
C SER A 500 -3.71 1.33 7.04
N THR A 501 -2.51 1.89 7.16
CA THR A 501 -1.93 2.86 6.22
C THR A 501 -0.79 2.21 5.41
N PHE A 502 -0.10 2.99 4.58
CA PHE A 502 0.92 2.43 3.69
C PHE A 502 2.20 2.01 4.44
N ASP A 503 2.54 2.74 5.49
CA ASP A 503 3.80 2.66 6.23
C ASP A 503 3.79 1.68 7.40
N ASP A 504 2.69 0.95 7.59
CA ASP A 504 2.59 -0.13 8.57
C ASP A 504 3.74 -1.12 8.44
N ALA A 505 4.34 -1.44 9.58
CA ALA A 505 5.33 -2.49 9.71
C ALA A 505 4.59 -3.81 9.96
N ILE A 506 4.51 -4.65 8.93
CA ILE A 506 3.82 -5.95 8.99
C ILE A 506 4.86 -7.05 8.81
N ALA A 507 4.97 -7.95 9.79
CA ALA A 507 5.83 -9.12 9.72
C ALA A 507 5.37 -10.06 8.60
N ASP A 508 6.25 -10.92 8.10
CA ASP A 508 5.88 -11.93 7.09
C ASP A 508 6.16 -13.34 7.61
N LEU A 509 5.10 -14.12 7.86
CA LEU A 509 5.16 -15.49 8.39
C LEU A 509 4.78 -16.54 7.32
N SER A 510 4.79 -16.16 6.03
CA SER A 510 4.39 -17.07 4.95
C SER A 510 5.23 -18.36 4.95
N GLY A 511 4.58 -19.51 4.98
CA GLY A 511 5.21 -20.83 4.99
C GLY A 511 6.02 -21.15 6.25
N ALA A 512 5.94 -20.34 7.31
CA ALA A 512 6.63 -20.62 8.58
C ALA A 512 6.08 -21.88 9.25
N ASP A 513 6.94 -22.64 9.93
CA ASP A 513 6.56 -23.77 10.77
C ASP A 513 6.40 -23.29 12.22
N LEU A 514 5.17 -23.13 12.66
CA LEU A 514 4.74 -22.68 13.98
C LEU A 514 4.01 -23.80 14.74
N ARG A 515 4.33 -25.08 14.44
CA ARG A 515 3.74 -26.22 15.15
C ARG A 515 3.93 -26.09 16.65
N GLU A 516 2.87 -26.29 17.41
CA GLU A 516 2.89 -26.22 18.88
C GLU A 516 3.38 -24.85 19.42
N ALA A 517 3.42 -23.80 18.60
CA ALA A 517 3.80 -22.48 19.06
C ALA A 517 2.71 -21.85 19.94
N ASN A 518 3.12 -21.05 20.92
CA ASN A 518 2.22 -20.27 21.76
C ASN A 518 2.13 -18.83 21.25
N LEU A 519 1.04 -18.51 20.58
CA LEU A 519 0.69 -17.19 20.03
C LEU A 519 -0.51 -16.57 20.77
N ALA A 520 -0.81 -17.04 21.98
CA ALA A 520 -1.92 -16.49 22.78
C ALA A 520 -1.77 -14.97 22.95
N GLU A 521 -2.87 -14.23 22.79
CA GLU A 521 -2.93 -12.77 22.90
C GLU A 521 -2.04 -12.00 21.88
N ALA A 522 -1.47 -12.67 20.87
CA ALA A 522 -0.60 -12.02 19.88
C ALA A 522 -1.40 -11.12 18.90
N PHE A 523 -0.77 -10.03 18.44
CA PHE A 523 -1.32 -9.13 17.43
C PHE A 523 -0.80 -9.53 16.06
N LEU A 524 -1.64 -10.23 15.29
CA LEU A 524 -1.36 -10.81 13.98
C LEU A 524 -2.32 -10.25 12.90
N SER A 525 -2.97 -9.12 13.15
CA SER A 525 -3.87 -8.49 12.18
C SER A 525 -3.13 -8.12 10.90
N ASP A 526 -3.73 -8.33 9.74
CA ASP A 526 -3.11 -8.11 8.42
C ASP A 526 -1.84 -8.94 8.11
N VAL A 527 -1.39 -9.85 9.00
CA VAL A 527 -0.15 -10.62 8.80
C VAL A 527 -0.34 -11.70 7.72
N PRO A 528 0.62 -11.83 6.77
CA PRO A 528 0.64 -12.92 5.80
C PRO A 528 1.21 -14.19 6.45
N LEU A 529 0.37 -15.23 6.44
CA LEU A 529 0.57 -16.55 7.04
C LEU A 529 0.29 -17.66 6.02
N GLN A 530 0.33 -17.35 4.71
CA GLN A 530 -0.07 -18.31 3.68
C GLN A 530 0.81 -19.56 3.74
N GLY A 531 0.17 -20.72 3.74
CA GLY A 531 0.85 -22.02 3.82
C GLY A 531 1.65 -22.24 5.11
N ALA A 532 1.51 -21.39 6.14
CA ALA A 532 2.16 -21.61 7.43
C ALA A 532 1.58 -22.87 8.11
N ASN A 533 2.37 -23.49 8.98
CA ASN A 533 1.96 -24.66 9.75
C ASN A 533 1.78 -24.29 11.22
N LEU A 534 0.55 -24.10 11.65
CA LEU A 534 0.11 -23.78 13.01
C LEU A 534 -0.56 -24.99 13.69
N MET A 535 -0.25 -26.21 13.26
CA MET A 535 -0.83 -27.41 13.85
C MET A 535 -0.49 -27.48 15.34
N LEU A 536 -1.51 -27.73 16.18
CA LEU A 536 -1.42 -27.74 17.64
C LEU A 536 -0.96 -26.40 18.28
N ALA A 537 -0.93 -25.29 17.53
CA ALA A 537 -0.58 -23.99 18.09
C ALA A 537 -1.68 -23.48 19.05
N THR A 538 -1.27 -22.66 20.02
CA THR A 538 -2.20 -21.95 20.91
C THR A 538 -2.34 -20.50 20.45
N LEU A 539 -3.52 -20.11 19.99
CA LEU A 539 -3.85 -18.80 19.44
C LEU A 539 -4.96 -18.10 20.26
N ASN A 540 -5.28 -18.61 21.45
CA ASN A 540 -6.35 -18.08 22.28
C ASN A 540 -6.23 -16.56 22.46
N ARG A 541 -7.32 -15.83 22.18
CA ARG A 541 -7.40 -14.36 22.26
C ARG A 541 -6.43 -13.61 21.35
N ALA A 542 -5.85 -14.25 20.33
CA ALA A 542 -5.05 -13.55 19.34
C ALA A 542 -5.94 -12.70 18.42
N ASP A 543 -5.39 -11.60 17.92
CA ASP A 543 -5.99 -10.80 16.86
C ASP A 543 -5.40 -11.26 15.52
N LEU A 544 -6.18 -12.00 14.72
CA LEU A 544 -5.91 -12.39 13.34
C LEU A 544 -6.85 -11.67 12.37
N SER A 545 -7.40 -10.50 12.75
CA SER A 545 -8.31 -9.76 11.88
C SER A 545 -7.61 -9.38 10.57
N ARG A 546 -8.25 -9.65 9.44
CA ARG A 546 -7.69 -9.49 8.08
C ARG A 546 -6.38 -10.24 7.81
N ALA A 547 -5.98 -11.20 8.65
CA ALA A 547 -4.80 -12.02 8.42
C ALA A 547 -4.97 -12.86 7.14
N GLN A 548 -3.85 -13.12 6.44
CA GLN A 548 -3.86 -13.88 5.19
C GLN A 548 -3.42 -15.32 5.45
N LEU A 549 -4.38 -16.20 5.69
CA LEU A 549 -4.24 -17.59 6.16
C LEU A 549 -4.56 -18.62 5.05
N LYS A 550 -4.42 -18.24 3.77
CA LYS A 550 -4.69 -19.12 2.64
C LYS A 550 -3.80 -20.37 2.71
N GLU A 551 -4.42 -21.55 2.58
CA GLU A 551 -3.75 -22.86 2.64
C GLU A 551 -2.95 -23.13 3.93
N THR A 552 -3.20 -22.37 5.01
CA THR A 552 -2.56 -22.55 6.31
C THR A 552 -3.08 -23.82 7.01
N ASN A 553 -2.19 -24.52 7.74
CA ASN A 553 -2.58 -25.67 8.56
C ASN A 553 -2.76 -25.27 10.03
N LEU A 554 -4.01 -25.14 10.47
CA LEU A 554 -4.46 -24.88 11.84
C LEU A 554 -5.05 -26.14 12.51
N SER A 555 -4.73 -27.34 12.00
CA SER A 555 -5.33 -28.58 12.51
C SER A 555 -5.01 -28.77 14.00
N SER A 556 -6.03 -29.08 14.80
CA SER A 556 -5.95 -29.21 16.25
C SER A 556 -5.41 -27.97 17.00
N ALA A 557 -5.42 -26.79 16.38
CA ALA A 557 -5.05 -25.54 17.06
C ALA A 557 -6.12 -25.12 18.09
N GLN A 558 -5.70 -24.35 19.10
CA GLN A 558 -6.61 -23.71 20.06
C GLN A 558 -6.82 -22.25 19.65
N LEU A 559 -8.06 -21.88 19.33
CA LEU A 559 -8.47 -20.56 18.83
C LEU A 559 -9.59 -19.96 19.70
N LEU A 560 -9.62 -20.28 21.00
CA LEU A 560 -10.62 -19.77 21.94
C LEU A 560 -10.62 -18.23 21.96
N GLU A 561 -11.79 -17.61 21.79
CA GLU A 561 -11.96 -16.14 21.80
C GLU A 561 -11.04 -15.39 20.78
N THR A 562 -10.64 -16.05 19.68
CA THR A 562 -9.75 -15.45 18.66
C THR A 562 -10.52 -14.57 17.68
N ASP A 563 -9.95 -13.44 17.28
CA ASP A 563 -10.52 -12.57 16.24
C ASP A 563 -9.98 -12.91 14.85
N LEU A 564 -10.82 -13.45 13.97
CA LEU A 564 -10.55 -13.77 12.56
C LEU A 564 -11.48 -12.96 11.63
N THR A 565 -11.96 -11.81 12.08
CA THR A 565 -12.83 -10.92 11.30
C THR A 565 -12.15 -10.52 9.99
N GLU A 566 -12.85 -10.69 8.87
CA GLU A 566 -12.34 -10.41 7.52
C GLU A 566 -11.05 -11.18 7.12
N ALA A 567 -10.63 -12.21 7.86
CA ALA A 567 -9.46 -13.01 7.52
C ALA A 567 -9.69 -13.86 6.25
N ASP A 568 -8.61 -14.15 5.51
CA ASP A 568 -8.64 -15.02 4.33
C ASP A 568 -8.08 -16.40 4.65
N LEU A 569 -8.96 -17.38 4.89
CA LEU A 569 -8.64 -18.78 5.16
C LEU A 569 -9.02 -19.71 3.99
N GLU A 570 -8.99 -19.23 2.74
CA GLU A 570 -9.29 -20.08 1.58
C GLU A 570 -8.43 -21.36 1.58
N GLY A 571 -9.07 -22.52 1.55
CA GLY A 571 -8.40 -23.82 1.54
C GLY A 571 -7.63 -24.19 2.83
N ALA A 572 -7.74 -23.42 3.90
CA ALA A 572 -7.07 -23.70 5.17
C ALA A 572 -7.59 -25.01 5.81
N SER A 573 -6.74 -25.67 6.60
CA SER A 573 -7.11 -26.86 7.37
C SER A 573 -7.26 -26.52 8.84
N LEU A 574 -8.47 -26.60 9.38
CA LEU A 574 -8.81 -26.41 10.79
C LEU A 574 -9.31 -27.72 11.43
N THR A 575 -9.07 -28.87 10.82
CA THR A 575 -9.59 -30.17 11.30
C THR A 575 -9.25 -30.40 12.78
N GLY A 576 -10.26 -30.65 13.60
CA GLY A 576 -10.09 -30.88 15.04
C GLY A 576 -9.73 -29.65 15.88
N ALA A 577 -9.73 -28.45 15.31
CA ALA A 577 -9.44 -27.22 16.04
C ALA A 577 -10.55 -26.86 17.05
N ASP A 578 -10.17 -26.12 18.09
CA ASP A 578 -11.09 -25.54 19.06
C ASP A 578 -11.32 -24.06 18.75
N LEU A 579 -12.51 -23.73 18.26
CA LEU A 579 -12.94 -22.42 17.80
C LEU A 579 -13.97 -21.78 18.75
N ALA A 580 -14.14 -22.29 19.97
CA ALA A 580 -15.15 -21.79 20.89
C ALA A 580 -15.06 -20.26 21.06
N GLU A 581 -16.21 -19.58 21.01
CA GLU A 581 -16.34 -18.12 21.18
C GLU A 581 -15.47 -17.25 20.25
N SER A 582 -14.90 -17.81 19.19
CA SER A 582 -14.12 -17.05 18.20
C SER A 582 -15.01 -16.30 17.20
N THR A 583 -14.48 -15.26 16.56
CA THR A 583 -15.19 -14.49 15.53
C THR A 583 -14.54 -14.64 14.17
N PHE A 584 -15.35 -14.95 13.15
CA PHE A 584 -15.01 -15.10 11.74
C PHE A 584 -15.91 -14.22 10.87
N VAL A 585 -16.42 -13.10 11.42
CA VAL A 585 -17.35 -12.21 10.73
C VAL A 585 -16.75 -11.75 9.40
N ARG A 586 -17.48 -11.99 8.30
CA ARG A 586 -17.04 -11.67 6.93
C ARG A 586 -15.72 -12.32 6.49
N ALA A 587 -15.26 -13.36 7.18
CA ALA A 587 -14.07 -14.12 6.79
C ALA A 587 -14.32 -14.97 5.52
N ASN A 588 -13.26 -15.25 4.77
CA ASN A 588 -13.29 -16.12 3.60
C ASN A 588 -12.75 -17.51 3.96
N LEU A 589 -13.60 -18.52 4.07
CA LEU A 589 -13.22 -19.92 4.33
C LEU A 589 -13.66 -20.85 3.19
N ARG A 590 -13.66 -20.36 1.94
CA ARG A 590 -13.97 -21.18 0.77
C ARG A 590 -13.10 -22.43 0.77
N ARG A 591 -13.72 -23.61 0.63
CA ARG A 591 -13.04 -24.92 0.56
C ARG A 591 -12.18 -25.26 1.79
N ALA A 592 -12.39 -24.60 2.92
CA ALA A 592 -11.68 -24.89 4.16
C ALA A 592 -12.11 -26.25 4.74
N LYS A 593 -11.19 -26.93 5.43
CA LYS A 593 -11.43 -28.22 6.09
C LYS A 593 -11.63 -28.01 7.58
N LEU A 594 -12.87 -28.02 8.04
CA LEU A 594 -13.32 -27.81 9.41
C LEU A 594 -14.00 -29.07 10.00
N GLY A 595 -13.65 -30.26 9.50
CA GLY A 595 -14.15 -31.52 10.06
C GLY A 595 -13.75 -31.69 11.54
N ARG A 596 -14.68 -32.19 12.35
CA ARG A 596 -14.52 -32.45 13.80
C ARG A 596 -14.07 -31.26 14.64
N VAL A 597 -14.38 -30.03 14.24
CA VAL A 597 -14.10 -28.84 15.08
C VAL A 597 -15.08 -28.74 16.25
N ARG A 598 -14.65 -28.07 17.33
CA ARG A 598 -15.56 -27.53 18.35
C ARG A 598 -15.69 -26.03 18.12
N ALA A 599 -16.89 -25.54 17.85
CA ALA A 599 -17.16 -24.14 17.54
C ALA A 599 -18.36 -23.61 18.35
N LEU A 600 -18.46 -24.02 19.62
CA LEU A 600 -19.51 -23.60 20.54
C LEU A 600 -19.55 -22.07 20.63
N GLY A 601 -20.69 -21.47 20.30
CA GLY A 601 -20.89 -20.01 20.37
C GLY A 601 -20.02 -19.19 19.43
N ALA A 602 -19.35 -19.80 18.44
CA ALA A 602 -18.53 -19.08 17.48
C ALA A 602 -19.38 -18.21 16.53
N ASN A 603 -18.82 -17.10 16.05
CA ASN A 603 -19.53 -16.15 15.19
C ASN A 603 -18.99 -16.14 13.76
N PHE A 604 -19.73 -16.75 12.83
CA PHE A 604 -19.44 -16.80 11.39
C PHE A 604 -20.39 -15.92 10.56
N ALA A 605 -20.99 -14.89 11.16
CA ALA A 605 -21.96 -14.05 10.46
C ALA A 605 -21.36 -13.44 9.17
N SER A 606 -22.10 -13.57 8.07
CA SER A 606 -21.70 -13.11 6.73
C SER A 606 -20.39 -13.71 6.20
N ALA A 607 -19.88 -14.81 6.77
CA ALA A 607 -18.69 -15.49 6.27
C ALA A 607 -18.95 -16.23 4.94
N ASN A 608 -17.90 -16.42 4.14
CA ASN A 608 -17.96 -17.21 2.91
C ASN A 608 -17.41 -18.62 3.18
N LEU A 609 -18.30 -19.60 3.32
CA LEU A 609 -18.04 -21.00 3.65
C LEU A 609 -18.33 -21.93 2.45
N PHE A 610 -18.31 -21.40 1.22
CA PHE A 610 -18.62 -22.17 0.02
C PHE A 610 -17.72 -23.41 -0.10
N GLN A 611 -18.33 -24.58 -0.27
CA GLN A 611 -17.63 -25.88 -0.36
C GLN A 611 -16.73 -26.24 0.84
N SER A 612 -16.98 -25.70 2.03
CA SER A 612 -16.26 -26.11 3.25
C SER A 612 -16.74 -27.47 3.79
N ASP A 613 -15.85 -28.20 4.47
CA ASP A 613 -16.17 -29.47 5.17
C ASP A 613 -16.26 -29.24 6.67
N TRP A 614 -17.40 -29.54 7.28
CA TRP A 614 -17.68 -29.43 8.73
C TRP A 614 -18.10 -30.79 9.32
N SER A 615 -17.83 -31.89 8.62
CA SER A 615 -18.35 -33.21 8.99
C SER A 615 -17.99 -33.60 10.43
N GLY A 616 -19.00 -34.05 11.19
CA GLY A 616 -18.83 -34.50 12.57
C GLY A 616 -18.45 -33.42 13.60
N SER A 617 -18.65 -32.13 13.27
CA SER A 617 -18.30 -31.01 14.15
C SER A 617 -19.40 -30.69 15.18
N ASP A 618 -18.97 -30.13 16.32
CA ASP A 618 -19.87 -29.52 17.30
C ASP A 618 -19.98 -28.03 17.05
N LEU A 619 -21.13 -27.62 16.52
CA LEU A 619 -21.48 -26.27 16.08
C LEU A 619 -22.67 -25.73 16.90
N SER A 620 -22.82 -26.21 18.14
CA SER A 620 -23.89 -25.77 19.02
C SER A 620 -23.79 -24.26 19.28
N GLU A 621 -24.92 -23.55 19.28
CA GLU A 621 -25.01 -22.10 19.49
C GLU A 621 -24.19 -21.24 18.50
N ILE A 622 -23.72 -21.81 17.39
CA ILE A 622 -22.96 -21.07 16.37
C ILE A 622 -23.84 -20.03 15.67
N ASN A 623 -23.26 -18.89 15.31
CA ASN A 623 -23.92 -17.89 14.48
C ASN A 623 -23.43 -17.99 13.02
N PHE A 624 -24.27 -18.51 12.14
CA PHE A 624 -24.08 -18.55 10.68
C PHE A 624 -24.98 -17.56 9.93
N SER A 625 -25.55 -16.55 10.62
CA SER A 625 -26.48 -15.62 9.99
C SER A 625 -25.88 -14.94 8.75
N GLN A 626 -26.63 -14.96 7.64
CA GLN A 626 -26.21 -14.43 6.33
C GLN A 626 -24.93 -15.06 5.72
N ALA A 627 -24.40 -16.14 6.30
CA ALA A 627 -23.22 -16.82 5.77
C ALA A 627 -23.54 -17.57 4.46
N ASN A 628 -22.51 -17.79 3.66
CA ASN A 628 -22.60 -18.62 2.46
C ASN A 628 -22.06 -20.04 2.71
N LEU A 629 -22.94 -21.00 2.97
CA LEU A 629 -22.65 -22.43 3.14
C LEU A 629 -23.04 -23.26 1.89
N GLU A 630 -23.15 -22.63 0.72
CA GLU A 630 -23.47 -23.35 -0.52
C GLU A 630 -22.47 -24.49 -0.77
N SER A 631 -23.01 -25.68 -1.04
CA SER A 631 -22.27 -26.93 -1.24
C SER A 631 -21.35 -27.35 -0.09
N ALA A 632 -21.59 -26.87 1.13
CA ALA A 632 -20.83 -27.29 2.31
C ALA A 632 -21.25 -28.70 2.80
N ASP A 633 -20.31 -29.43 3.42
CA ASP A 633 -20.61 -30.69 4.10
C ASP A 633 -20.83 -30.43 5.60
N LEU A 634 -22.07 -30.52 6.06
CA LEU A 634 -22.49 -30.37 7.46
C LEU A 634 -22.97 -31.72 8.02
N SER A 635 -22.56 -32.85 7.43
CA SER A 635 -23.05 -34.16 7.83
C SER A 635 -22.62 -34.53 9.25
N SER A 636 -23.55 -35.12 10.00
CA SER A 636 -23.37 -35.54 11.40
C SER A 636 -22.92 -34.41 12.33
N THR A 637 -23.31 -33.16 12.05
CA THR A 637 -23.00 -32.00 12.89
C THR A 637 -24.02 -31.81 14.02
N GLN A 638 -23.56 -31.24 15.14
CA GLN A 638 -24.44 -30.71 16.17
C GLN A 638 -24.65 -29.22 15.91
N LEU A 639 -25.86 -28.80 15.55
CA LEU A 639 -26.24 -27.41 15.25
C LEU A 639 -27.30 -26.91 16.25
N ALA A 640 -27.33 -27.49 17.45
CA ALA A 640 -28.36 -27.19 18.42
C ALA A 640 -28.26 -25.73 18.88
N GLY A 641 -29.37 -24.98 18.85
CA GLY A 641 -29.40 -23.56 19.22
C GLY A 641 -28.67 -22.62 18.26
N SER A 642 -28.28 -23.07 17.07
CA SER A 642 -27.56 -22.25 16.09
C SER A 642 -28.44 -21.18 15.42
N ASP A 643 -27.85 -20.05 15.04
CA ASP A 643 -28.48 -19.02 14.21
C ASP A 643 -28.10 -19.24 12.73
N LEU A 644 -29.07 -19.70 11.94
CA LEU A 644 -28.97 -19.93 10.49
C LEU A 644 -29.86 -18.95 9.71
N GLN A 645 -30.19 -17.79 10.28
CA GLN A 645 -31.05 -16.82 9.62
C GLN A 645 -30.42 -16.29 8.32
N LYS A 646 -31.19 -16.35 7.23
CA LYS A 646 -30.77 -15.87 5.89
C LYS A 646 -29.48 -16.54 5.36
N THR A 647 -29.12 -17.70 5.90
CA THR A 647 -27.95 -18.46 5.46
C THR A 647 -28.21 -19.11 4.10
N GLN A 648 -27.20 -19.12 3.23
CA GLN A 648 -27.25 -19.80 1.94
C GLN A 648 -26.78 -21.24 2.12
N LEU A 649 -27.67 -22.21 2.00
CA LEU A 649 -27.43 -23.66 2.25
C LEU A 649 -27.69 -24.49 0.99
N GLN A 650 -27.63 -23.88 -0.19
CA GLN A 650 -27.98 -24.58 -1.44
C GLN A 650 -27.01 -25.73 -1.66
N ASN A 651 -27.54 -26.89 -2.01
CA ASN A 651 -26.79 -28.13 -2.18
C ASN A 651 -25.91 -28.56 -0.98
N ALA A 652 -26.11 -27.98 0.20
CA ALA A 652 -25.37 -28.38 1.40
C ALA A 652 -25.79 -29.78 1.86
N ASN A 653 -24.87 -30.53 2.46
CA ASN A 653 -25.13 -31.85 3.01
C ASN A 653 -25.38 -31.78 4.52
N LEU A 654 -26.63 -31.81 4.98
CA LEU A 654 -26.99 -31.84 6.41
C LEU A 654 -27.33 -33.25 6.90
N ALA A 655 -26.88 -34.31 6.22
CA ALA A 655 -27.26 -35.68 6.59
C ALA A 655 -26.91 -35.98 8.06
N ASN A 656 -27.90 -36.44 8.83
CA ASN A 656 -27.81 -36.73 10.27
C ASN A 656 -27.41 -35.53 11.15
N ALA A 657 -27.59 -34.29 10.69
CA ALA A 657 -27.35 -33.11 11.51
C ALA A 657 -28.47 -32.90 12.56
N ASN A 658 -28.10 -32.34 13.71
CA ASN A 658 -29.04 -32.01 14.78
C ASN A 658 -29.33 -30.50 14.81
N LEU A 659 -30.54 -30.11 14.42
CA LEU A 659 -31.03 -28.73 14.36
C LEU A 659 -31.94 -28.34 15.54
N GLY A 660 -31.97 -29.09 16.65
CA GLY A 660 -32.80 -28.74 17.81
C GLY A 660 -32.56 -27.29 18.27
N ASN A 661 -33.60 -26.48 18.43
CA ASN A 661 -33.52 -25.03 18.73
C ASN A 661 -32.80 -24.15 17.68
N ALA A 662 -32.42 -24.65 16.51
CA ALA A 662 -31.79 -23.82 15.47
C ALA A 662 -32.81 -22.87 14.82
N ASP A 663 -32.39 -21.66 14.44
CA ASP A 663 -33.23 -20.68 13.73
C ASP A 663 -32.88 -20.61 12.25
N LEU A 664 -33.75 -21.14 11.38
CA LEU A 664 -33.52 -21.21 9.93
C LEU A 664 -34.27 -20.12 9.15
N ARG A 665 -34.85 -19.10 9.80
CA ARG A 665 -35.73 -18.14 9.11
C ARG A 665 -35.01 -17.43 7.95
N GLY A 666 -35.62 -17.51 6.76
CA GLY A 666 -35.08 -16.95 5.53
C GLY A 666 -33.86 -17.68 4.95
N ALA A 667 -33.46 -18.83 5.50
CA ALA A 667 -32.40 -19.65 4.92
C ALA A 667 -32.83 -20.22 3.56
N ASN A 668 -31.88 -20.35 2.63
CA ASN A 668 -32.12 -20.95 1.32
C ASN A 668 -31.61 -22.40 1.31
N LEU A 669 -32.54 -23.35 1.34
CA LEU A 669 -32.26 -24.79 1.45
C LEU A 669 -32.29 -25.54 0.10
N ALA A 670 -32.34 -24.84 -1.03
CA ALA A 670 -32.54 -25.46 -2.34
C ALA A 670 -31.51 -26.56 -2.64
N GLY A 671 -31.97 -27.79 -2.86
CA GLY A 671 -31.13 -28.94 -3.18
C GLY A 671 -30.34 -29.52 -2.01
N ALA A 672 -30.51 -29.01 -0.78
CA ALA A 672 -29.83 -29.50 0.42
C ALA A 672 -30.27 -30.93 0.80
N ASN A 673 -29.37 -31.72 1.37
CA ASN A 673 -29.66 -33.08 1.82
C ASN A 673 -30.05 -33.10 3.30
N PHE A 674 -31.29 -33.48 3.60
CA PHE A 674 -31.84 -33.54 4.96
C PHE A 674 -32.04 -34.96 5.50
N GLN A 675 -31.40 -35.96 4.88
CA GLN A 675 -31.48 -37.35 5.32
C GLN A 675 -31.15 -37.48 6.82
N GLY A 676 -32.11 -37.91 7.63
CA GLY A 676 -31.88 -38.17 9.06
C GLY A 676 -31.67 -36.93 9.93
N VAL A 677 -31.93 -35.72 9.42
CA VAL A 677 -31.90 -34.48 10.22
C VAL A 677 -32.89 -34.53 11.37
N LEU A 678 -32.44 -34.11 12.56
CA LEU A 678 -33.27 -34.00 13.76
C LEU A 678 -33.66 -32.53 13.98
N PHE A 679 -34.95 -32.21 13.96
CA PHE A 679 -35.45 -30.84 14.21
C PHE A 679 -35.75 -30.54 15.68
N ALA A 680 -35.78 -31.57 16.53
CA ALA A 680 -36.00 -31.43 17.95
C ALA A 680 -35.08 -32.38 18.71
N THR A 681 -34.52 -31.90 19.81
CA THR A 681 -33.81 -32.75 20.77
C THR A 681 -34.78 -33.11 21.89
N HIS A 682 -34.99 -34.40 22.12
CA HIS A 682 -35.63 -34.85 23.35
C HIS A 682 -34.56 -34.87 24.44
N PRO A 683 -34.82 -34.30 25.63
CA PRO A 683 -33.88 -34.42 26.74
C PRO A 683 -33.64 -35.91 26.98
N SER A 684 -32.37 -36.30 27.02
CA SER A 684 -31.95 -37.65 27.38
C SER A 684 -32.64 -38.02 28.68
N THR A 685 -33.50 -39.03 28.68
CA THR A 685 -34.02 -39.61 29.91
C THR A 685 -32.85 -40.27 30.64
N SER A 686 -32.11 -39.49 31.43
CA SER A 686 -31.20 -40.05 32.43
C SER A 686 -32.06 -40.81 33.44
N SER A 687 -31.61 -42.00 33.83
CA SER A 687 -32.27 -42.89 34.78
C SER A 687 -32.19 -42.39 36.23
N GLU A 688 -32.14 -41.07 36.44
CA GLU A 688 -31.95 -40.40 37.73
C GLU A 688 -33.23 -39.59 38.03
N PRO A 689 -34.18 -40.13 38.82
CA PRO A 689 -35.51 -39.53 39.02
C PRO A 689 -35.53 -38.20 39.81
N PHE A 690 -34.38 -37.68 40.24
CA PHE A 690 -34.29 -36.47 41.08
C PHE A 690 -33.94 -35.16 40.34
N LEU A 691 -33.60 -35.19 39.04
CA LEU A 691 -33.27 -33.99 38.26
C LEU A 691 -34.42 -33.47 37.37
N ASN A 692 -35.60 -34.08 37.42
CA ASN A 692 -36.72 -33.77 36.51
C ASN A 692 -37.55 -32.51 36.86
N ALA A 693 -37.07 -31.62 37.74
CA ALA A 693 -37.85 -30.45 38.14
C ALA A 693 -37.72 -29.23 37.22
N PHE A 694 -36.73 -29.17 36.30
CA PHE A 694 -36.51 -27.99 35.46
C PHE A 694 -35.92 -28.29 34.07
N SER A 695 -36.64 -28.99 33.19
CA SER A 695 -36.51 -28.84 31.72
C SER A 695 -37.59 -29.63 30.97
N SER A 696 -38.80 -29.08 30.91
CA SER A 696 -39.87 -29.57 30.02
C SER A 696 -40.09 -28.65 28.82
N VAL A 697 -39.07 -27.90 28.40
CA VAL A 697 -39.12 -27.14 27.15
C VAL A 697 -38.64 -28.06 26.04
N GLU A 698 -39.58 -28.54 25.23
CA GLU A 698 -39.29 -29.26 23.99
C GLU A 698 -38.49 -28.33 23.06
N SER A 699 -37.22 -28.64 22.84
CA SER A 699 -36.29 -27.80 22.08
C SER A 699 -36.45 -28.02 20.57
N LYS A 700 -37.26 -27.18 19.92
CA LYS A 700 -37.61 -27.28 18.49
C LYS A 700 -36.91 -26.22 17.65
N ALA A 701 -36.49 -26.61 16.44
CA ALA A 701 -36.01 -25.67 15.43
C ALA A 701 -37.10 -24.65 15.06
N ASN A 702 -36.70 -23.39 14.89
CA ASN A 702 -37.54 -22.34 14.32
C ASN A 702 -37.41 -22.36 12.79
N ILE A 703 -38.47 -22.81 12.13
CA ILE A 703 -38.53 -23.00 10.67
C ILE A 703 -39.72 -22.26 10.04
N GLU A 704 -40.24 -21.26 10.73
CA GLU A 704 -41.36 -20.44 10.25
C GLU A 704 -40.99 -19.74 8.93
N GLU A 705 -41.86 -19.85 7.93
CA GLU A 705 -41.70 -19.27 6.59
C GLU A 705 -40.48 -19.78 5.79
N VAL A 706 -39.87 -20.90 6.18
CA VAL A 706 -38.74 -21.49 5.45
C VAL A 706 -39.23 -22.40 4.31
N ASP A 707 -38.64 -22.26 3.12
CA ASP A 707 -39.00 -23.07 1.93
C ASP A 707 -38.20 -24.38 1.86
N PHE A 708 -38.91 -25.51 1.98
CA PHE A 708 -38.37 -26.86 1.88
C PHE A 708 -38.71 -27.54 0.54
N THR A 709 -39.25 -26.82 -0.45
CA THR A 709 -39.75 -27.40 -1.71
C THR A 709 -38.72 -28.22 -2.47
N ASP A 710 -37.48 -27.72 -2.55
CA ASP A 710 -36.39 -28.36 -3.30
C ASP A 710 -35.41 -29.13 -2.40
N VAL A 711 -35.78 -29.41 -1.14
CA VAL A 711 -34.95 -30.17 -0.20
C VAL A 711 -34.99 -31.66 -0.52
N LYS A 712 -33.85 -32.34 -0.44
CA LYS A 712 -33.68 -33.75 -0.76
C LYS A 712 -33.74 -34.62 0.48
N ASN A 713 -34.21 -35.87 0.30
CA ASN A 713 -34.15 -36.95 1.28
C ASN A 713 -34.90 -36.68 2.60
N LEU A 714 -36.01 -35.94 2.55
CA LEU A 714 -36.93 -35.79 3.68
C LEU A 714 -37.76 -37.05 3.90
N SER A 715 -37.86 -37.49 5.16
CA SER A 715 -38.79 -38.55 5.59
C SER A 715 -40.21 -38.01 5.81
N ASP A 716 -41.21 -38.89 5.85
CA ASP A 716 -42.59 -38.49 6.12
C ASP A 716 -42.77 -37.83 7.51
N SER A 717 -41.99 -38.26 8.52
CA SER A 717 -42.02 -37.64 9.84
C SER A 717 -41.43 -36.22 9.83
N GLN A 718 -40.36 -36.00 9.08
CA GLN A 718 -39.76 -34.67 8.90
C GLN A 718 -40.71 -33.74 8.15
N ILE A 719 -41.38 -34.21 7.09
CA ILE A 719 -42.38 -33.42 6.35
C ILE A 719 -43.53 -33.02 7.28
N ASN A 720 -44.05 -33.96 8.08
CA ASN A 720 -45.10 -33.64 9.04
C ASN A 720 -44.67 -32.57 10.05
N PHE A 721 -43.43 -32.65 10.57
CA PHE A 721 -42.87 -31.62 11.44
C PHE A 721 -42.79 -30.26 10.73
N ILE A 722 -42.30 -30.22 9.48
CA ILE A 722 -42.21 -28.99 8.69
C ILE A 722 -43.58 -28.34 8.53
N CYS A 723 -44.61 -29.13 8.17
CA CYS A 723 -45.95 -28.62 7.95
C CYS A 723 -46.64 -28.11 9.23
N THR A 724 -46.36 -28.70 10.40
CA THR A 724 -46.97 -28.27 11.66
C THR A 724 -46.27 -27.07 12.30
N ASN A 725 -45.03 -26.76 11.90
CA ASN A 725 -44.22 -25.67 12.45
C ASN A 725 -44.00 -24.51 11.46
N GLY A 726 -44.91 -24.34 10.49
CA GLY A 726 -44.94 -23.14 9.63
C GLY A 726 -43.96 -23.11 8.46
N GLY A 727 -43.30 -24.22 8.14
CA GLY A 727 -42.46 -24.34 6.95
C GLY A 727 -43.28 -24.68 5.70
N TYR A 728 -42.75 -24.33 4.53
CA TYR A 728 -43.38 -24.60 3.24
C TYR A 728 -42.85 -25.90 2.62
N HIS A 729 -43.74 -26.82 2.28
CA HIS A 729 -43.40 -28.02 1.50
C HIS A 729 -44.62 -28.45 0.66
N PRO A 730 -44.45 -28.94 -0.60
CA PRO A 730 -45.56 -29.29 -1.49
C PRO A 730 -46.55 -30.32 -0.95
N ARG A 731 -46.11 -31.17 -0.01
CA ARG A 731 -46.94 -32.19 0.65
C ARG A 731 -47.69 -31.68 1.89
N CYS A 732 -47.56 -30.40 2.25
CA CYS A 732 -48.31 -29.83 3.36
C CYS A 732 -49.78 -29.63 3.00
N SER A 733 -50.66 -30.26 3.76
CA SER A 733 -52.11 -30.28 3.55
C SER A 733 -52.81 -28.94 3.78
N ILE A 734 -52.08 -27.91 4.24
CA ILE A 734 -52.60 -26.60 4.63
C ILE A 734 -51.67 -25.53 4.05
N LYS A 735 -52.17 -24.71 3.13
CA LYS A 735 -51.50 -23.45 2.76
C LYS A 735 -51.59 -22.50 3.98
N PRO A 736 -50.48 -22.00 4.53
CA PRO A 736 -50.53 -20.88 5.46
C PRO A 736 -51.23 -19.70 4.79
N LYS A 737 -52.04 -18.96 5.57
CA LYS A 737 -52.75 -17.76 5.09
C LYS A 737 -51.82 -16.59 4.94
#